data_AF-A0A927UZ08-F1
#
_entry.id   AF-A0A927UZ08-F1
#
_cell.length_a   1.000
_cell.length_b   1.000
_cell.length_c   1.000
_cell.angle_alpha   90.00
_cell.angle_beta   90.00
_cell.angle_gamma   90.00
#
_symmetry.space_group_name_H-M   'P 1'
#
loop_
_entity.id
_entity.type
_entity.pdbx_description
1 polymer ?
#
loop_
_entity_poly.entity_id
_entity_poly.type
_entity_poly.pdbx_seq_one_letter_code
_entity_poly.pdbx_strand_id
1 'polypeptide(L)'
;MKITVCGRRIPMNKNLGDMAYEIKDLSFAYIDSCVNALTDINLNIPSGSFVVLCGPSGCGKTTLLRHLKPVMFPRGKREGVILYSGTDIMSVEDRVQAQDIGYVFQNPDAGIATQKVWTELAFGLESLGLDNQVIRQRVADTASYFGMQDIFEKNNDELSGGEKQLVNLASVLVMNPSVLVLDEPVSQLDPISSARFIELLGRINRENGITVVISAHRIEELLSISTHMVVMKEGKITNCYDKNKYSAMVSECKEELKEALPAATKMYIAMKNNGVVNRIDAKEDTEEFCPFSVAEGRTWLRSKDMKGIVNSLESFSKDTESERENNPVIEVKSLYYSYPKSEHGIIKNAELSIMKGEVYGMLGANGSGKSTFLSLLSGIIRPTHGKVIISKGNRLCLLPQNPELLFEKDKVKDDIDLTKKTTDNAKAWDNLREQVISLCDIEKLLNLNPYNLSGGEKQRVALAKVIMSDADILLLDEPSKGMDAAHKSTLIRIIKWLSGIGKTILIVSHDIDFVADCAERVGLLFDGNITASGAVRKFMLNNNYYTTDVVKMTRGIADGCVTVADVTCETSGNKTSDVSSNITSDALSNTTSEAPSNITSDTSSNKTSEAPSNITNNTSSNTTSEAPSNITNDTSSNTTSDALGDTTSEAPSNITNNTSSNTVKFWLIYALIMPVTIWFGMEILQDRKYYFIALLIILESMIPFYAGFEKKRYSARVIVVTAVLCATAVSSRVAFYMLPGIKPMAAIIIISGVVLGKELGFMAGSLAMLISNIFFGQGAWTPWQMFAMGLVGMIAGLLFHKRRFQVNKYILAGTGALLVFILYGGIVNLNTLLTVRDAISVEAIATTYLAGLPFDILHSIVTAALLLAISKGMIKKIGRIV
;
A
#
# COMPACT_ATOMS: atom_id res chain seq x y z
N MET A 1 29.70 23.72 32.18
CA MET A 1 30.11 25.05 31.68
C MET A 1 28.88 25.74 31.10
N LYS A 2 28.72 27.07 31.22
CA LYS A 2 27.55 27.79 30.64
C LYS A 2 28.02 28.72 29.52
N ILE A 3 27.47 28.56 28.33
CA ILE A 3 27.64 29.49 27.19
C ILE A 3 26.28 30.16 26.95
N THR A 4 26.26 31.47 26.76
CA THR A 4 25.02 32.26 26.61
C THR A 4 24.98 32.91 25.24
N VAL A 5 23.94 32.60 24.46
CA VAL A 5 23.66 33.23 23.16
C VAL A 5 22.17 33.59 23.10
N CYS A 6 21.87 34.82 22.67
CA CYS A 6 20.56 35.33 22.25
C CYS A 6 19.31 34.97 23.09
N GLY A 7 19.25 35.48 24.33
CA GLY A 7 18.05 36.17 24.85
C GLY A 7 16.78 35.36 25.23
N ARG A 8 16.58 34.14 24.74
CA ARG A 8 15.49 33.25 25.15
C ARG A 8 16.06 31.94 25.68
N ARG A 9 15.72 31.59 26.93
CA ARG A 9 16.08 30.29 27.50
C ARG A 9 15.30 29.20 26.74
N ILE A 10 16.02 28.35 26.00
CA ILE A 10 15.50 27.02 25.66
C ILE A 10 15.60 26.18 26.94
N PRO A 11 14.49 25.68 27.51
CA PRO A 11 14.56 24.83 28.69
C PRO A 11 15.09 23.44 28.30
N MET A 12 16.38 23.20 28.50
CA MET A 12 16.90 21.84 28.63
C MET A 12 16.43 21.28 29.98
N ASN A 13 15.76 20.12 29.93
CA ASN A 13 14.91 19.54 30.97
C ASN A 13 13.87 20.50 31.56
N LYS A 14 12.61 20.28 31.16
CA LYS A 14 11.48 20.62 32.02
C LYS A 14 11.55 19.67 33.23
N ASN A 15 11.56 20.21 34.44
CA ASN A 15 11.44 19.37 35.64
C ASN A 15 10.02 18.82 35.72
N LEU A 16 9.81 17.59 35.25
CA LEU A 16 8.73 16.76 35.79
C LEU A 16 9.06 16.48 37.27
N GLY A 17 8.03 16.20 38.07
CA GLY A 17 8.25 15.62 39.40
C GLY A 17 8.70 14.16 39.29
N ASP A 18 8.82 13.46 40.42
CA ASP A 18 9.23 12.04 40.43
C ASP A 18 8.28 11.13 39.61
N MET A 19 7.02 11.55 39.46
CA MET A 19 6.01 10.90 38.60
C MET A 19 5.65 11.77 37.39
N ALA A 20 5.63 11.14 36.21
CA ALA A 20 5.12 11.73 34.98
C ALA A 20 3.60 11.63 34.90
N TYR A 21 3.03 10.48 35.31
CA TYR A 21 1.58 10.29 35.48
C TYR A 21 1.23 9.58 36.78
N GLU A 22 0.10 9.95 37.38
CA GLU A 22 -0.63 9.19 38.39
C GLU A 22 -2.08 8.99 37.92
N ILE A 23 -2.51 7.75 37.76
CA ILE A 23 -3.87 7.37 37.37
C ILE A 23 -4.58 6.80 38.59
N LYS A 24 -5.74 7.35 38.93
CA LYS A 24 -6.51 7.03 40.14
C LYS A 24 -7.96 6.69 39.77
N ASP A 25 -8.35 5.45 40.04
CA ASP A 25 -9.69 4.88 39.84
C ASP A 25 -10.30 5.14 38.45
N LEU A 26 -9.48 5.08 37.39
CA LEU A 26 -9.91 5.36 36.03
C LEU A 26 -10.78 4.22 35.46
N SER A 27 -12.04 4.55 35.19
CA SER A 27 -13.02 3.68 34.52
C SER A 27 -13.55 4.35 33.26
N PHE A 28 -13.74 3.60 32.18
CA PHE A 28 -14.19 4.13 30.88
C PHE A 28 -15.05 3.14 30.09
N ALA A 29 -16.14 3.63 29.51
CA ALA A 29 -16.98 2.90 28.54
C ALA A 29 -17.22 3.76 27.28
N TYR A 30 -17.04 3.16 26.10
CA TYR A 30 -17.33 3.78 24.81
C TYR A 30 -18.83 4.09 24.65
N ILE A 31 -19.16 5.04 23.76
CA ILE A 31 -20.55 5.23 23.28
C ILE A 31 -21.14 3.89 22.81
N ASP A 32 -22.40 3.67 23.14
CA ASP A 32 -23.22 2.47 22.86
C ASP A 32 -22.67 1.12 23.38
N SER A 33 -21.58 1.13 24.16
CA SER A 33 -21.10 -0.05 24.89
C SER A 33 -21.77 -0.18 26.26
N CYS A 34 -22.38 -1.34 26.52
CA CYS A 34 -22.79 -1.75 27.86
C CYS A 34 -21.64 -2.30 28.72
N VAL A 35 -20.42 -2.40 28.17
CA VAL A 35 -19.24 -2.97 28.82
C VAL A 35 -18.15 -1.91 28.94
N ASN A 36 -17.55 -1.80 30.12
CA ASN A 36 -16.39 -0.94 30.36
C ASN A 36 -15.15 -1.49 29.61
N ALA A 37 -14.45 -0.62 28.90
CA ALA A 37 -13.17 -0.93 28.27
C ALA A 37 -11.97 -0.70 29.21
N LEU A 38 -12.15 0.12 30.25
CA LEU A 38 -11.24 0.29 31.39
C LEU A 38 -12.07 0.27 32.68
N THR A 39 -11.59 -0.40 33.72
CA THR A 39 -12.28 -0.51 35.01
C THR A 39 -11.28 -0.47 36.17
N ASP A 40 -11.47 0.48 37.09
CA ASP A 40 -10.69 0.67 38.33
C ASP A 40 -9.17 0.81 38.12
N ILE A 41 -8.76 1.36 36.98
CA ILE A 41 -7.33 1.48 36.63
C ILE A 41 -6.62 2.42 37.61
N ASN A 42 -5.63 1.87 38.30
CA ASN A 42 -4.73 2.59 39.18
C ASN A 42 -3.28 2.31 38.74
N LEU A 43 -2.51 3.35 38.40
CA LEU A 43 -1.17 3.22 37.83
C LEU A 43 -0.34 4.49 38.05
N ASN A 44 0.89 4.33 38.53
CA ASN A 44 1.89 5.40 38.60
C ASN A 44 2.99 5.15 37.57
N ILE A 45 3.43 6.21 36.87
CA ILE A 45 4.46 6.17 35.83
C ILE A 45 5.58 7.13 36.27
N PRO A 46 6.75 6.63 36.73
CA PRO A 46 7.87 7.48 37.14
C PRO A 46 8.44 8.28 35.97
N SER A 47 8.95 9.48 36.23
CA SER A 47 9.59 10.31 35.20
C SER A 47 10.88 9.68 34.68
N GLY A 48 11.05 9.70 33.36
CA GLY A 48 12.17 9.06 32.66
C GLY A 48 12.11 7.53 32.61
N SER A 49 11.05 6.90 33.15
CA SER A 49 10.87 5.45 33.06
C SER A 49 10.58 4.99 31.63
N PHE A 50 10.97 3.76 31.33
CA PHE A 50 10.54 3.02 30.15
C PHE A 50 9.52 1.96 30.58
N VAL A 51 8.26 2.13 30.19
CA VAL A 51 7.11 1.33 30.63
C VAL A 51 6.53 0.55 29.46
N VAL A 52 6.47 -0.78 29.58
CA VAL A 52 5.86 -1.68 28.59
C VAL A 52 4.46 -2.07 29.05
N LEU A 53 3.46 -1.77 28.23
CA LEU A 53 2.06 -2.11 28.45
C LEU A 53 1.71 -3.39 27.67
N CYS A 54 1.40 -4.46 28.39
CA CYS A 54 1.27 -5.81 27.84
C CYS A 54 -0.06 -6.46 28.25
N GLY A 55 -0.50 -7.44 27.46
CA GLY A 55 -1.77 -8.14 27.65
C GLY A 55 -2.42 -8.55 26.31
N PRO A 56 -3.46 -9.39 26.35
CA PRO A 56 -4.12 -9.94 25.15
C PRO A 56 -4.66 -8.88 24.18
N SER A 57 -5.04 -9.31 22.98
CA SER A 57 -5.86 -8.49 22.08
C SER A 57 -7.16 -8.02 22.78
N GLY A 58 -7.58 -6.78 22.53
CA GLY A 58 -8.82 -6.22 23.08
C GLY A 58 -8.81 -5.82 24.57
N CYS A 59 -7.76 -6.11 25.36
CA CYS A 59 -7.79 -5.90 26.83
C CYS A 59 -7.74 -4.43 27.32
N GLY A 60 -7.88 -3.44 26.44
CA GLY A 60 -7.93 -2.00 26.78
C GLY A 60 -6.63 -1.21 26.60
N LYS A 61 -5.54 -1.82 26.11
CA LYS A 61 -4.20 -1.17 25.97
C LYS A 61 -4.26 0.21 25.28
N THR A 62 -4.71 0.24 24.03
CA THR A 62 -4.90 1.45 23.23
C THR A 62 -5.84 2.46 23.87
N THR A 63 -6.89 1.99 24.54
CA THR A 63 -7.84 2.84 25.29
C THR A 63 -7.13 3.57 26.42
N LEU A 64 -6.26 2.88 27.18
CA LEU A 64 -5.46 3.48 28.24
C LEU A 64 -4.43 4.47 27.69
N LEU A 65 -3.71 4.12 26.63
CA LEU A 65 -2.73 5.02 26.01
C LEU A 65 -3.37 6.30 25.48
N ARG A 66 -4.57 6.23 24.91
CA ARG A 66 -5.33 7.42 24.48
C ARG A 66 -5.76 8.29 25.67
N HIS A 67 -6.03 7.68 26.82
CA HIS A 67 -6.30 8.41 28.07
C HIS A 67 -5.07 9.15 28.66
N LEU A 68 -3.86 8.97 28.11
CA LEU A 68 -2.68 9.75 28.47
C LEU A 68 -2.56 11.10 27.74
N LYS A 69 -3.46 11.42 26.79
CA LYS A 69 -3.46 12.71 26.05
C LYS A 69 -4.91 13.20 25.80
N PRO A 70 -5.40 14.27 26.46
CA PRO A 70 -6.82 14.70 26.40
C PRO A 70 -7.42 14.85 24.99
N VAL A 71 -6.66 15.40 24.05
CA VAL A 71 -7.08 15.54 22.63
C VAL A 71 -7.38 14.18 21.96
N MET A 72 -6.83 13.07 22.47
CA MET A 72 -7.02 11.71 21.96
C MET A 72 -8.15 10.93 22.66
N PHE A 73 -8.84 11.52 23.64
CA PHE A 73 -9.83 10.80 24.45
C PHE A 73 -10.98 10.25 23.59
N PRO A 74 -11.26 8.93 23.64
CA PRO A 74 -12.41 8.37 22.97
C PRO A 74 -13.70 8.92 23.58
N ARG A 75 -14.73 9.17 22.76
CA ARG A 75 -16.03 9.59 23.27
C ARG A 75 -16.71 8.45 24.04
N GLY A 76 -17.20 8.74 25.24
CA GLY A 76 -17.76 7.74 26.15
C GLY A 76 -18.02 8.32 27.53
N LYS A 77 -18.32 7.45 28.50
CA LYS A 77 -18.38 7.80 29.93
C LYS A 77 -17.01 7.55 30.55
N ARG A 78 -16.49 8.52 31.32
CA ARG A 78 -15.22 8.42 32.05
C ARG A 78 -15.43 8.77 33.52
N GLU A 79 -14.88 7.95 34.40
CA GLU A 79 -14.78 8.17 35.85
C GLU A 79 -13.30 8.08 36.27
N GLY A 80 -12.96 8.58 37.45
CA GLY A 80 -11.57 8.67 37.92
C GLY A 80 -10.79 9.90 37.41
N VAL A 81 -9.55 10.01 37.89
CA VAL A 81 -8.66 11.17 37.70
C VAL A 81 -7.31 10.72 37.15
N ILE A 82 -6.73 11.53 36.27
CA ILE A 82 -5.38 11.35 35.72
C ILE A 82 -4.61 12.63 36.00
N LEU A 83 -3.54 12.53 36.78
CA LEU A 83 -2.61 13.62 37.01
C LEU A 83 -1.42 13.48 36.06
N TYR A 84 -1.05 14.55 35.37
CA TYR A 84 0.19 14.70 34.61
C TYR A 84 1.10 15.67 35.37
N SER A 85 2.30 15.22 35.75
CA SER A 85 3.23 15.99 36.60
C SER A 85 2.55 16.61 37.84
N GLY A 86 1.68 15.86 38.50
CA GLY A 86 0.91 16.29 39.69
C GLY A 86 -0.29 17.22 39.44
N THR A 87 -0.58 17.60 38.19
CA THR A 87 -1.71 18.46 37.80
C THR A 87 -2.78 17.64 37.07
N ASP A 88 -4.09 17.87 37.28
CA ASP A 88 -5.13 17.16 36.50
C ASP A 88 -4.91 17.40 35.00
N ILE A 89 -4.80 16.31 34.24
CA ILE A 89 -4.54 16.33 32.81
C ILE A 89 -5.55 17.17 32.02
N MET A 90 -6.78 17.31 32.52
CA MET A 90 -7.85 18.14 31.93
C MET A 90 -7.65 19.65 32.11
N SER A 91 -6.76 20.06 33.01
CA SER A 91 -6.43 21.46 33.32
C SER A 91 -5.08 21.93 32.74
N VAL A 92 -4.34 21.03 32.10
CA VAL A 92 -3.10 21.35 31.37
C VAL A 92 -3.47 22.05 30.05
N GLU A 93 -2.85 23.18 29.75
CA GLU A 93 -3.10 23.91 28.48
C GLU A 93 -2.86 23.02 27.24
N ASP A 94 -3.74 23.09 26.24
CA ASP A 94 -3.64 22.33 24.99
C ASP A 94 -2.28 22.49 24.29
N ARG A 95 -1.68 23.69 24.36
CA ARG A 95 -0.35 23.97 23.83
C ARG A 95 0.75 23.16 24.54
N VAL A 96 0.64 23.00 25.86
CA VAL A 96 1.57 22.20 26.67
C VAL A 96 1.33 20.72 26.41
N GLN A 97 0.07 20.26 26.35
CA GLN A 97 -0.27 18.89 25.97
C GLN A 97 0.23 18.53 24.55
N ALA A 98 0.17 19.48 23.62
CA ALA A 98 0.60 19.29 22.23
C ALA A 98 2.12 19.09 22.14
N GLN A 99 2.90 19.90 22.86
CA GLN A 99 4.36 19.83 22.86
C GLN A 99 4.91 18.67 23.71
N ASP A 100 4.39 18.48 24.93
CA ASP A 100 5.09 17.69 25.97
C ASP A 100 4.67 16.22 26.02
N ILE A 101 3.53 15.88 25.45
CA ILE A 101 2.99 14.52 25.38
C ILE A 101 3.02 14.07 23.90
N GLY A 102 4.14 13.49 23.48
CA GLY A 102 4.25 12.87 22.16
C GLY A 102 3.35 11.63 22.07
N TYR A 103 2.69 11.43 20.93
CA TYR A 103 1.85 10.25 20.67
C TYR A 103 2.14 9.68 19.29
N VAL A 104 2.59 8.42 19.23
CA VAL A 104 2.89 7.68 17.99
C VAL A 104 1.81 6.63 17.77
N PHE A 105 1.14 6.71 16.62
CA PHE A 105 0.01 5.86 16.22
C PHE A 105 0.45 4.45 15.75
N GLN A 106 -0.43 3.46 15.96
CA GLN A 106 -0.31 2.08 15.45
C GLN A 106 -0.26 2.00 13.90
N ASN A 107 -0.88 2.97 13.22
CA ASN A 107 -0.70 3.17 11.78
C ASN A 107 0.08 4.47 11.54
N PRO A 108 1.31 4.44 10.97
CA PRO A 108 2.06 5.66 10.68
C PRO A 108 1.34 6.57 9.68
N ASP A 109 0.57 6.02 8.74
CA ASP A 109 -0.21 6.80 7.77
C ASP A 109 -1.40 7.57 8.40
N ALA A 110 -1.71 7.30 9.67
CA ALA A 110 -2.67 8.10 10.46
C ALA A 110 -2.00 9.23 11.26
N GLY A 111 -0.66 9.25 11.34
CA GLY A 111 0.12 10.30 12.00
C GLY A 111 0.71 11.33 11.03
N ILE A 112 1.07 10.90 9.81
CA ILE A 112 1.68 11.75 8.78
C ILE A 112 0.64 12.70 8.16
N ALA A 113 0.88 14.01 8.22
CA ALA A 113 -0.05 15.04 7.77
C ALA A 113 0.34 15.72 6.43
N THR A 114 1.60 15.64 6.02
CA THR A 114 2.17 16.39 4.90
C THR A 114 2.73 15.49 3.79
N GLN A 115 3.11 16.08 2.65
CA GLN A 115 3.60 15.33 1.50
C GLN A 115 5.08 14.92 1.57
N LYS A 116 5.94 15.59 2.35
CA LYS A 116 7.40 15.36 2.37
C LYS A 116 7.93 15.16 3.79
N VAL A 117 9.07 14.48 3.91
CA VAL A 117 9.71 14.21 5.20
C VAL A 117 10.08 15.50 5.95
N TRP A 118 10.72 16.46 5.27
CA TRP A 118 11.10 17.71 5.92
C TRP A 118 9.91 18.60 6.32
N THR A 119 8.79 18.56 5.58
CA THR A 119 7.57 19.28 5.97
C THR A 119 6.91 18.63 7.18
N GLU A 120 6.98 17.29 7.30
CA GLU A 120 6.45 16.56 8.45
C GLU A 120 7.19 16.91 9.73
N LEU A 121 8.53 16.99 9.65
CA LEU A 121 9.40 17.43 10.74
C LEU A 121 9.18 18.91 11.11
N ALA A 122 8.76 19.75 10.17
CA ALA A 122 8.46 21.17 10.43
C ALA A 122 7.06 21.39 11.02
N PHE A 123 6.07 20.59 10.62
CA PHE A 123 4.64 20.81 10.85
C PHE A 123 4.27 21.05 12.33
N GLY A 124 4.81 20.25 13.25
CA GLY A 124 4.58 20.42 14.69
C GLY A 124 5.17 21.72 15.26
N LEU A 125 6.32 22.16 14.73
CA LEU A 125 7.01 23.38 15.16
C LEU A 125 6.36 24.65 14.58
N GLU A 126 5.89 24.58 13.34
CA GLU A 126 5.09 25.62 12.68
C GLU A 126 3.74 25.79 13.39
N SER A 127 3.08 24.68 13.76
CA SER A 127 1.85 24.68 14.56
C SER A 127 2.05 25.27 15.96
N LEU A 128 3.25 25.09 16.55
CA LEU A 128 3.65 25.77 17.78
C LEU A 128 4.06 27.24 17.58
N GLY A 129 4.09 27.78 16.36
CA GLY A 129 4.42 29.17 16.08
C GLY A 129 5.87 29.52 16.44
N LEU A 130 6.81 28.59 16.23
CA LEU A 130 8.24 28.85 16.44
C LEU A 130 8.84 29.68 15.29
N ASP A 131 9.99 30.29 15.53
CA ASP A 131 10.70 31.07 14.51
C ASP A 131 11.37 30.16 13.47
N ASN A 132 11.37 30.59 12.20
CA ASN A 132 11.94 29.86 11.06
C ASN A 132 13.39 29.39 11.26
N GLN A 133 14.23 30.16 11.98
CA GLN A 133 15.60 29.75 12.26
C GLN A 133 15.65 28.59 13.27
N VAL A 134 14.78 28.61 14.29
CA VAL A 134 14.65 27.54 15.29
C VAL A 134 14.04 26.28 14.66
N ILE A 135 13.04 26.44 13.78
CA ILE A 135 12.43 25.34 13.01
C ILE A 135 13.52 24.64 12.19
N ARG A 136 14.24 25.38 11.34
CA ARG A 136 15.32 24.83 10.49
C ARG A 136 16.41 24.14 11.31
N GLN A 137 16.81 24.73 12.45
CA GLN A 137 17.82 24.12 13.32
C GLN A 137 17.34 22.78 13.89
N ARG A 138 16.13 22.72 14.47
CA ARG A 138 15.57 21.48 15.05
C ARG A 138 15.34 20.40 13.99
N VAL A 139 14.76 20.77 12.84
CA VAL A 139 14.51 19.83 11.74
C VAL A 139 15.81 19.22 11.23
N ALA A 140 16.88 20.02 11.06
CA ALA A 140 18.19 19.52 10.64
C ALA A 140 18.87 18.63 11.71
N ASP A 141 18.75 19.00 13.00
CA ASP A 141 19.30 18.23 14.13
C ASP A 141 18.60 16.86 14.26
N THR A 142 17.27 16.83 14.29
CA THR A 142 16.48 15.59 14.33
C THR A 142 16.68 14.72 13.09
N ALA A 143 16.66 15.28 11.88
CA ALA A 143 16.94 14.52 10.66
C ALA A 143 18.36 13.92 10.65
N SER A 144 19.33 14.60 11.27
CA SER A 144 20.69 14.11 11.43
C SER A 144 20.78 12.99 12.48
N TYR A 145 20.12 13.13 13.63
CA TYR A 145 20.08 12.11 14.69
C TYR A 145 19.48 10.78 14.22
N PHE A 146 18.43 10.85 13.38
CA PHE A 146 17.75 9.67 12.82
C PHE A 146 18.44 9.07 11.58
N GLY A 147 19.37 9.79 10.95
CA GLY A 147 20.01 9.36 9.69
C GLY A 147 19.06 9.43 8.48
N MET A 148 18.28 10.51 8.36
CA MET A 148 17.22 10.68 7.36
C MET A 148 17.65 11.41 6.08
N GLN A 149 18.95 11.65 5.87
CA GLN A 149 19.45 12.50 4.79
C GLN A 149 18.96 12.03 3.40
N ASP A 150 18.98 10.72 3.14
CA ASP A 150 18.57 10.13 1.85
C ASP A 150 17.06 10.15 1.60
N ILE A 151 16.24 10.44 2.62
CA ILE A 151 14.77 10.50 2.53
C ILE A 151 14.20 11.91 2.73
N PHE A 152 15.02 12.86 3.18
CA PHE A 152 14.59 14.18 3.65
C PHE A 152 13.73 14.98 2.64
N GLU A 153 14.03 14.85 1.35
CA GLU A 153 13.28 15.49 0.26
C GLU A 153 12.26 14.58 -0.45
N LYS A 154 12.22 13.27 -0.15
CA LYS A 154 11.26 12.33 -0.75
C LYS A 154 9.83 12.65 -0.35
N ASN A 155 8.87 12.14 -1.12
CA ASN A 155 7.47 12.20 -0.74
C ASN A 155 7.15 11.06 0.25
N ASN A 156 6.27 11.31 1.22
CA ASN A 156 5.95 10.34 2.27
C ASN A 156 5.29 9.06 1.71
N ASP A 157 4.62 9.14 0.56
CA ASP A 157 4.06 7.99 -0.18
C ASP A 157 5.11 7.05 -0.79
N GLU A 158 6.35 7.52 -0.96
CA GLU A 158 7.47 6.76 -1.55
C GLU A 158 8.26 5.95 -0.51
N LEU A 159 7.96 6.16 0.78
CA LEU A 159 8.68 5.56 1.91
C LEU A 159 8.19 4.14 2.23
N SER A 160 9.11 3.26 2.59
CA SER A 160 8.77 1.98 3.22
C SER A 160 8.11 2.19 4.59
N GLY A 161 7.36 1.20 5.08
CA GLY A 161 6.73 1.26 6.40
C GLY A 161 7.72 1.53 7.56
N GLY A 162 8.97 1.06 7.44
CA GLY A 162 10.04 1.36 8.40
C GLY A 162 10.50 2.81 8.36
N GLU A 163 10.71 3.37 7.17
CA GLU A 163 11.02 4.79 6.99
C GLU A 163 9.86 5.67 7.50
N LYS A 164 8.60 5.32 7.16
CA LYS A 164 7.39 6.01 7.67
C LYS A 164 7.32 5.99 9.21
N GLN A 165 7.58 4.85 9.85
CA GLN A 165 7.55 4.74 11.31
C GLN A 165 8.64 5.58 11.98
N LEU A 166 9.84 5.65 11.37
CA LEU A 166 10.91 6.53 11.82
C LEU A 166 10.55 8.02 11.65
N VAL A 167 9.97 8.42 10.51
CA VAL A 167 9.52 9.80 10.24
C VAL A 167 8.43 10.24 11.22
N ASN A 168 7.45 9.37 11.50
CA ASN A 168 6.40 9.61 12.51
C ASN A 168 6.97 9.76 13.93
N LEU A 169 7.95 8.93 14.32
CA LEU A 169 8.65 9.10 15.59
C LEU A 169 9.45 10.42 15.64
N ALA A 170 10.10 10.81 14.53
CA ALA A 170 10.91 12.01 14.45
C ALA A 170 10.08 13.31 14.44
N SER A 171 8.94 13.35 13.74
CA SER A 171 8.02 14.51 13.75
C SER A 171 7.35 14.74 15.11
N VAL A 172 7.23 13.69 15.92
CA VAL A 172 6.85 13.82 17.34
C VAL A 172 8.04 14.33 18.18
N LEU A 173 9.24 13.74 18.05
CA LEU A 173 10.38 14.09 18.90
C LEU A 173 10.98 15.47 18.64
N VAL A 174 10.88 16.01 17.42
CA VAL A 174 11.40 17.34 17.06
C VAL A 174 10.82 18.49 17.92
N MET A 175 9.64 18.28 18.53
CA MET A 175 9.01 19.20 19.48
C MET A 175 9.70 19.23 20.86
N ASN A 176 10.53 18.22 21.15
CA ASN A 176 11.15 17.87 22.44
C ASN A 176 10.10 17.55 23.53
N PRO A 177 9.33 16.45 23.38
CA PRO A 177 8.33 16.04 24.37
C PRO A 177 8.98 15.50 25.65
N SER A 178 8.26 15.65 26.77
CA SER A 178 8.62 15.11 28.09
C SER A 178 8.25 13.64 28.25
N VAL A 179 7.16 13.22 27.60
CA VAL A 179 6.67 11.85 27.57
C VAL A 179 6.35 11.44 26.13
N LEU A 180 6.73 10.23 25.76
CA LEU A 180 6.47 9.62 24.46
C LEU A 180 5.58 8.39 24.66
N VAL A 181 4.33 8.50 24.22
CA VAL A 181 3.35 7.41 24.20
C VAL A 181 3.37 6.76 22.82
N LEU A 182 3.53 5.45 22.74
CA LEU A 182 3.51 4.71 21.46
C LEU A 182 2.51 3.56 21.50
N ASP A 183 1.57 3.56 20.57
CA ASP A 183 0.55 2.53 20.42
C ASP A 183 1.00 1.49 19.38
N GLU A 184 1.53 0.34 19.83
CA GLU A 184 1.99 -0.79 19.00
C GLU A 184 2.89 -0.42 17.79
N PRO A 185 3.93 0.43 17.95
CA PRO A 185 4.67 1.03 16.84
C PRO A 185 5.55 0.06 16.03
N VAL A 186 5.82 -1.14 16.56
CA VAL A 186 6.61 -2.19 15.89
C VAL A 186 5.75 -3.23 15.18
N SER A 187 4.42 -3.14 15.26
CA SER A 187 3.46 -4.15 14.76
C SER A 187 3.50 -4.38 13.23
N GLN A 188 4.10 -3.45 12.47
CA GLN A 188 4.18 -3.49 11.01
C GLN A 188 5.63 -3.62 10.48
N LEU A 189 6.61 -3.73 11.38
CA LEU A 189 8.03 -3.77 11.04
C LEU A 189 8.53 -5.22 10.94
N ASP A 190 9.49 -5.47 10.04
CA ASP A 190 10.26 -6.73 10.08
C ASP A 190 11.16 -6.79 11.33
N PRO A 191 11.76 -7.94 11.69
CA PRO A 191 12.54 -8.06 12.93
C PRO A 191 13.79 -7.17 12.97
N ILE A 192 14.42 -6.88 11.82
CA ILE A 192 15.64 -6.07 11.76
C ILE A 192 15.28 -4.59 11.94
N SER A 193 14.22 -4.13 11.26
CA SER A 193 13.66 -2.78 11.46
C SER A 193 13.11 -2.59 12.88
N SER A 194 12.46 -3.62 13.46
CA SER A 194 11.96 -3.63 14.85
C SER A 194 13.09 -3.41 15.85
N ALA A 195 14.15 -4.23 15.77
CA ALA A 195 15.29 -4.14 16.67
C ALA A 195 15.97 -2.76 16.59
N ARG A 196 16.18 -2.22 15.38
CA ARG A 196 16.74 -0.87 15.18
C ARG A 196 15.85 0.24 15.76
N PHE A 197 14.53 0.11 15.64
CA PHE A 197 13.57 1.07 16.20
C PHE A 197 13.55 1.01 17.74
N ILE A 198 13.61 -0.20 18.32
CA ILE A 198 13.66 -0.44 19.77
C ILE A 198 14.99 0.05 20.37
N GLU A 199 16.12 -0.20 19.71
CA GLU A 199 17.43 0.35 20.09
C GLU A 199 17.39 1.88 20.11
N LEU A 200 16.79 2.49 19.09
CA LEU A 200 16.65 3.94 18.99
C LEU A 200 15.77 4.50 20.13
N LEU A 201 14.63 3.88 20.45
CA LEU A 201 13.81 4.27 21.61
C LEU A 201 14.57 4.13 22.93
N GLY A 202 15.28 3.03 23.13
CA GLY A 202 16.12 2.81 24.31
C GLY A 202 17.29 3.81 24.39
N ARG A 203 17.78 4.30 23.25
CA ARG A 203 18.78 5.38 23.18
C ARG A 203 18.16 6.73 23.55
N ILE A 204 17.02 7.10 22.96
CA ILE A 204 16.27 8.32 23.25
C ILE A 204 15.93 8.44 24.74
N ASN A 205 15.43 7.37 25.36
CA ASN A 205 15.12 7.35 26.80
C ASN A 205 16.36 7.61 27.66
N ARG A 206 17.49 6.94 27.38
CA ARG A 206 18.74 7.06 28.16
C ARG A 206 19.51 8.35 27.93
N GLU A 207 19.51 8.89 26.71
CA GLU A 207 20.23 10.13 26.36
C GLU A 207 19.43 11.39 26.72
N ASN A 208 18.11 11.39 26.48
CA ASN A 208 17.27 12.59 26.63
C ASN A 208 16.43 12.59 27.92
N GLY A 209 16.38 11.48 28.68
CA GLY A 209 15.57 11.35 29.90
C GLY A 209 14.05 11.33 29.66
N ILE A 210 13.61 11.14 28.42
CA ILE A 210 12.20 11.15 28.03
C ILE A 210 11.50 9.91 28.59
N THR A 211 10.36 10.09 29.25
CA THR A 211 9.52 8.98 29.73
C THR A 211 8.91 8.26 28.52
N VAL A 212 9.01 6.94 28.44
CA VAL A 212 8.47 6.15 27.31
C VAL A 212 7.38 5.21 27.80
N VAL A 213 6.19 5.26 27.19
CA VAL A 213 5.08 4.35 27.47
C VAL A 213 4.67 3.67 26.18
N ILE A 214 4.92 2.37 26.05
CA ILE A 214 4.76 1.62 24.80
C ILE A 214 3.87 0.39 24.97
N SER A 215 2.83 0.25 24.14
CA SER A 215 2.14 -1.03 23.97
C SER A 215 2.81 -1.86 22.86
N ALA A 216 2.81 -3.18 23.00
CA ALA A 216 3.29 -4.10 21.95
C ALA A 216 2.70 -5.50 22.10
N HIS A 217 2.59 -6.21 20.98
CA HIS A 217 2.30 -7.66 20.94
C HIS A 217 3.56 -8.52 21.12
N ARG A 218 4.70 -8.11 20.54
CA ARG A 218 6.03 -8.71 20.77
C ARG A 218 6.77 -7.90 21.84
N ILE A 219 6.67 -8.33 23.09
CA ILE A 219 7.34 -7.67 24.24
C ILE A 219 8.77 -8.17 24.47
N GLU A 220 9.16 -9.26 23.82
CA GLU A 220 10.43 -9.98 23.98
C GLU A 220 11.66 -9.04 23.89
N GLU A 221 11.73 -8.23 22.83
CA GLU A 221 12.82 -7.27 22.61
C GLU A 221 12.75 -6.08 23.59
N LEU A 222 11.54 -5.62 23.94
CA LEU A 222 11.29 -4.47 24.80
C LEU A 222 11.64 -4.72 26.28
N LEU A 223 11.46 -5.95 26.77
CA LEU A 223 11.73 -6.30 28.18
C LEU A 223 13.21 -6.17 28.56
N SER A 224 14.10 -6.29 27.58
CA SER A 224 15.54 -6.06 27.79
C SER A 224 15.84 -4.62 28.21
N ILE A 225 15.17 -3.62 27.60
CA ILE A 225 15.38 -2.19 27.87
C ILE A 225 14.37 -1.58 28.86
N SER A 226 13.26 -2.26 29.16
CA SER A 226 12.22 -1.71 30.03
C SER A 226 12.69 -1.55 31.48
N THR A 227 12.05 -0.60 32.16
CA THR A 227 12.15 -0.41 33.62
C THR A 227 10.91 -0.97 34.31
N HIS A 228 9.73 -0.80 33.71
CA HIS A 228 8.45 -1.22 34.27
C HIS A 228 7.64 -2.00 33.24
N MET A 229 6.87 -2.98 33.71
CA MET A 229 5.97 -3.81 32.92
C MET A 229 4.58 -3.81 33.57
N VAL A 230 3.56 -3.43 32.80
CA VAL A 230 2.16 -3.32 33.27
C VAL A 230 1.32 -4.33 32.53
N VAL A 231 0.71 -5.27 33.26
CA VAL A 231 -0.10 -6.37 32.72
C VAL A 231 -1.58 -5.99 32.77
N MET A 232 -2.25 -5.92 31.62
CA MET A 232 -3.69 -5.70 31.51
C MET A 232 -4.45 -6.96 31.06
N LYS A 233 -5.58 -7.23 31.72
CA LYS A 233 -6.58 -8.22 31.28
C LYS A 233 -7.99 -7.68 31.55
N GLU A 234 -8.90 -7.87 30.61
CA GLU A 234 -10.33 -7.52 30.73
C GLU A 234 -10.58 -6.08 31.24
N GLY A 235 -9.80 -5.11 30.73
CA GLY A 235 -9.92 -3.70 31.11
C GLY A 235 -9.39 -3.35 32.50
N LYS A 236 -8.74 -4.27 33.22
CA LYS A 236 -8.09 -4.03 34.52
C LYS A 236 -6.57 -4.25 34.44
N ILE A 237 -5.81 -3.52 35.26
CA ILE A 237 -4.40 -3.89 35.53
C ILE A 237 -4.41 -5.06 36.52
N THR A 238 -3.72 -6.14 36.18
CA THR A 238 -3.57 -7.33 37.03
C THR A 238 -2.32 -7.23 37.90
N ASN A 239 -1.20 -6.81 37.30
CA ASN A 239 0.10 -6.69 37.97
C ASN A 239 0.89 -5.50 37.37
N CYS A 240 1.78 -4.91 38.17
CA CYS A 240 2.80 -3.98 37.72
C CYS A 240 4.15 -4.40 38.34
N TYR A 241 5.16 -4.58 37.49
CA TYR A 241 6.49 -5.04 37.89
C TYR A 241 7.56 -4.00 37.52
N ASP A 242 8.39 -3.65 38.49
CA ASP A 242 9.69 -3.00 38.27
C ASP A 242 10.74 -4.05 37.86
N LYS A 243 11.81 -3.66 37.16
CA LYS A 243 12.85 -4.55 36.59
C LYS A 243 13.46 -5.48 37.63
N ASN A 244 13.66 -4.98 38.86
CA ASN A 244 14.17 -5.74 40.00
C ASN A 244 13.25 -6.90 40.43
N LYS A 245 12.00 -6.94 39.95
CA LYS A 245 11.00 -7.98 40.25
C LYS A 245 10.66 -8.86 39.04
N TYR A 246 11.38 -8.75 37.92
CA TYR A 246 11.10 -9.57 36.72
C TYR A 246 11.40 -11.07 36.98
N SER A 247 12.28 -11.41 37.92
CA SER A 247 12.46 -12.80 38.41
C SER A 247 11.20 -13.33 39.11
N ALA A 248 10.64 -12.58 40.07
CA ALA A 248 9.42 -12.94 40.79
C ALA A 248 8.19 -13.03 39.87
N MET A 249 8.09 -12.12 38.89
CA MET A 249 7.08 -12.16 37.83
C MET A 249 7.04 -13.53 37.12
N VAL A 250 8.20 -14.14 36.82
CA VAL A 250 8.27 -15.42 36.10
C VAL A 250 7.62 -16.57 36.89
N SER A 251 7.69 -16.54 38.22
CA SER A 251 6.97 -17.48 39.10
C SER A 251 5.48 -17.15 39.28
N GLU A 252 5.09 -15.88 39.28
CA GLU A 252 3.70 -15.44 39.49
C GLU A 252 2.82 -15.50 38.22
N CYS A 253 3.43 -15.47 37.03
CA CYS A 253 2.69 -15.32 35.78
C CYS A 253 1.89 -16.57 35.37
N LYS A 254 0.69 -16.32 34.83
CA LYS A 254 -0.14 -17.31 34.14
C LYS A 254 0.52 -17.73 32.81
N GLU A 255 0.24 -18.96 32.36
CA GLU A 255 0.79 -19.52 31.10
C GLU A 255 0.60 -18.58 29.89
N GLU A 256 -0.56 -17.91 29.78
CA GLU A 256 -0.87 -16.90 28.76
C GLU A 256 0.24 -15.86 28.54
N LEU A 257 0.94 -15.46 29.62
CA LEU A 257 1.98 -14.45 29.58
C LEU A 257 3.38 -15.07 29.42
N LYS A 258 3.59 -16.33 29.83
CA LYS A 258 4.86 -17.05 29.64
C LYS A 258 5.19 -17.25 28.16
N GLU A 259 4.18 -17.54 27.34
CA GLU A 259 4.28 -17.64 25.88
C GLU A 259 4.85 -16.35 25.24
N ALA A 260 4.68 -15.18 25.88
CA ALA A 260 5.10 -13.87 25.37
C ALA A 260 6.42 -13.33 25.97
N LEU A 261 7.06 -14.04 26.92
CA LEU A 261 8.36 -13.66 27.49
C LEU A 261 9.51 -13.83 26.48
N PRO A 262 10.71 -13.27 26.69
CA PRO A 262 11.85 -13.49 25.79
C PRO A 262 12.22 -14.97 25.65
N ALA A 263 12.80 -15.38 24.51
CA ALA A 263 13.24 -16.76 24.28
C ALA A 263 14.24 -17.26 25.35
N ALA A 264 15.11 -16.37 25.86
CA ALA A 264 16.00 -16.64 26.99
C ALA A 264 15.23 -17.05 28.25
N THR A 265 14.15 -16.33 28.56
CA THR A 265 13.29 -16.55 29.72
C THR A 265 12.43 -17.81 29.55
N LYS A 266 11.90 -18.08 28.35
CA LYS A 266 11.20 -19.34 28.03
C LYS A 266 12.14 -20.54 28.24
N MET A 267 13.37 -20.46 27.74
CA MET A 267 14.41 -21.49 27.92
C MET A 267 14.76 -21.70 29.39
N TYR A 268 14.90 -20.62 30.17
CA TYR A 268 15.10 -20.67 31.63
C TYR A 268 13.99 -21.45 32.34
N ILE A 269 12.72 -21.06 32.11
CA ILE A 269 11.54 -21.70 32.69
C ILE A 269 11.49 -23.19 32.32
N ALA A 270 11.69 -23.51 31.04
CA ALA A 270 11.60 -24.85 30.52
C ALA A 270 12.67 -25.79 31.12
N MET A 271 13.90 -25.30 31.30
CA MET A 271 14.99 -26.02 31.97
C MET A 271 14.80 -26.14 33.49
N LYS A 272 14.21 -25.12 34.15
CA LYS A 272 13.86 -25.16 35.59
C LYS A 272 12.77 -26.20 35.87
N ASN A 273 11.70 -26.19 35.06
CA ASN A 273 10.58 -27.14 35.17
C ASN A 273 11.03 -28.60 34.96
N ASN A 274 11.89 -28.86 33.97
CA ASN A 274 12.44 -30.19 33.71
C ASN A 274 13.59 -30.58 34.68
N GLY A 275 13.82 -29.81 35.76
CA GLY A 275 14.78 -30.15 36.81
C GLY A 275 16.26 -30.07 36.43
N VAL A 276 16.58 -29.62 35.20
CA VAL A 276 17.96 -29.51 34.67
C VAL A 276 18.78 -28.51 35.50
N VAL A 277 18.15 -27.43 35.98
CA VAL A 277 18.77 -26.39 36.81
C VAL A 277 19.01 -26.87 38.26
N ASN A 278 18.15 -27.75 38.78
CA ASN A 278 18.06 -28.10 40.21
C ASN A 278 19.19 -29.03 40.74
N ARG A 279 20.32 -29.16 40.02
CA ARG A 279 21.44 -30.03 40.41
C ARG A 279 22.70 -29.32 40.92
N ILE A 280 22.76 -27.99 40.88
CA ILE A 280 23.97 -27.23 41.27
C ILE A 280 23.66 -26.10 42.27
N ASP A 281 22.59 -25.34 42.06
CA ASP A 281 22.37 -24.04 42.74
C ASP A 281 21.72 -24.19 44.13
N ALA A 282 21.96 -25.29 44.84
CA ALA A 282 21.36 -25.60 46.15
C ALA A 282 22.12 -24.94 47.33
N LYS A 283 22.59 -23.70 47.16
CA LYS A 283 23.29 -22.92 48.18
C LYS A 283 22.95 -21.42 48.12
N GLU A 284 22.39 -20.94 49.23
CA GLU A 284 22.52 -19.57 49.77
C GLU A 284 22.08 -18.40 48.87
N ASP A 285 20.80 -18.01 49.00
CA ASP A 285 20.28 -16.64 49.06
C ASP A 285 20.76 -15.57 48.04
N THR A 286 21.27 -15.95 46.88
CA THR A 286 21.42 -15.04 45.73
C THR A 286 20.09 -14.91 44.99
N GLU A 287 19.69 -13.68 44.64
CA GLU A 287 18.49 -13.41 43.84
C GLU A 287 18.49 -14.25 42.55
N GLU A 288 17.37 -14.95 42.27
CA GLU A 288 17.33 -15.99 41.25
C GLU A 288 17.48 -15.37 39.83
N PHE A 289 18.70 -15.46 39.28
CA PHE A 289 19.06 -14.79 38.02
C PHE A 289 18.31 -15.39 36.82
N CYS A 290 17.26 -14.69 36.40
CA CYS A 290 16.45 -15.04 35.24
C CYS A 290 16.84 -14.15 34.04
N PRO A 291 17.26 -14.71 32.89
CA PRO A 291 17.72 -13.92 31.74
C PRO A 291 16.54 -13.40 30.89
N PHE A 292 16.61 -12.13 30.49
CA PHE A 292 15.64 -11.45 29.63
C PHE A 292 16.23 -11.00 28.28
N SER A 293 17.55 -11.09 28.08
CA SER A 293 18.20 -10.88 26.78
C SER A 293 19.00 -12.10 26.29
N VAL A 294 19.26 -12.16 24.98
CA VAL A 294 20.14 -13.17 24.36
C VAL A 294 21.55 -13.15 24.97
N ALA A 295 22.05 -11.99 25.40
CA ALA A 295 23.37 -11.84 26.02
C ALA A 295 23.39 -12.42 27.44
N GLU A 296 22.36 -12.15 28.25
CA GLU A 296 22.18 -12.75 29.58
C GLU A 296 21.97 -14.26 29.47
N GLY A 297 21.09 -14.72 28.58
CA GLY A 297 20.82 -16.14 28.35
C GLY A 297 22.07 -16.91 27.94
N ARG A 298 22.86 -16.37 27.00
CA ARG A 298 24.16 -16.95 26.60
C ARG A 298 25.19 -16.96 27.73
N THR A 299 25.15 -15.98 28.63
CA THR A 299 26.04 -15.92 29.80
C THR A 299 25.61 -16.95 30.86
N TRP A 300 24.31 -17.09 31.11
CA TRP A 300 23.73 -18.08 32.00
C TRP A 300 24.01 -19.52 31.52
N LEU A 301 23.79 -19.82 30.24
CA LEU A 301 24.06 -21.15 29.65
C LEU A 301 25.53 -21.59 29.78
N ARG A 302 26.48 -20.65 29.79
CA ARG A 302 27.91 -20.95 30.01
C ARG A 302 28.24 -21.43 31.42
N SER A 303 27.34 -21.25 32.39
CA SER A 303 27.52 -21.73 33.77
C SER A 303 26.89 -23.11 34.03
N LYS A 304 26.22 -23.71 33.02
CA LYS A 304 25.51 -25.00 33.13
C LYS A 304 26.14 -26.07 32.23
N ASP A 305 26.08 -27.34 32.63
CA ASP A 305 26.58 -28.44 31.79
C ASP A 305 25.51 -28.90 30.78
N MET A 306 25.72 -28.58 29.51
CA MET A 306 24.77 -28.84 28.42
C MET A 306 25.00 -30.17 27.68
N LYS A 307 26.02 -30.97 28.04
CA LYS A 307 26.42 -32.18 27.27
C LYS A 307 25.30 -33.20 27.10
N GLY A 308 24.41 -33.32 28.08
CA GLY A 308 23.27 -34.24 28.00
C GLY A 308 22.28 -33.92 26.88
N ILE A 309 22.13 -32.63 26.54
CA ILE A 309 21.19 -32.13 25.51
C ILE A 309 21.82 -32.23 24.11
N VAL A 310 23.13 -32.06 23.98
CA VAL A 310 23.85 -32.28 22.71
C VAL A 310 23.76 -33.76 22.30
N ASN A 311 24.04 -34.67 23.24
CA ASN A 311 24.04 -36.11 22.97
C ASN A 311 22.66 -36.65 22.53
N SER A 312 21.55 -36.11 23.07
CA SER A 312 20.21 -36.50 22.61
C SER A 312 19.92 -35.97 21.21
N LEU A 313 20.24 -34.72 20.92
CA LEU A 313 20.03 -34.11 19.59
C LEU A 313 20.87 -34.80 18.49
N GLU A 314 22.08 -35.29 18.80
CA GLU A 314 22.89 -36.12 17.88
C GLU A 314 22.29 -37.52 17.61
N SER A 315 21.42 -38.04 18.49
CA SER A 315 20.63 -39.24 18.18
C SER A 315 19.41 -38.91 17.31
N PHE A 316 18.59 -37.93 17.71
CA PHE A 316 17.37 -37.55 16.97
C PHE A 316 17.62 -37.09 15.53
N SER A 317 18.78 -36.47 15.26
CA SER A 317 19.16 -36.02 13.91
C SER A 317 19.53 -37.14 12.94
N LYS A 318 19.61 -38.40 13.39
CA LYS A 318 19.71 -39.59 12.51
C LYS A 318 18.36 -40.21 12.18
N ASP A 319 17.37 -40.08 13.07
CA ASP A 319 16.05 -40.72 12.91
C ASP A 319 15.04 -39.87 12.14
N THR A 320 15.39 -38.63 11.76
CA THR A 320 14.46 -37.65 11.15
C THR A 320 14.69 -37.38 9.65
N GLU A 321 15.67 -38.01 9.00
CA GLU A 321 15.77 -38.03 7.53
C GLU A 321 14.77 -39.04 6.91
N SER A 322 13.47 -38.80 7.14
CA SER A 322 12.40 -39.53 6.46
C SER A 322 12.34 -39.12 4.98
N GLU A 323 12.75 -40.01 4.09
CA GLU A 323 12.64 -39.84 2.64
C GLU A 323 11.17 -39.81 2.20
N ARG A 324 10.54 -38.63 2.25
CA ARG A 324 9.26 -38.40 1.57
C ARG A 324 9.44 -38.58 0.07
N GLU A 325 8.45 -39.18 -0.59
CA GLU A 325 8.45 -39.33 -2.05
C GLU A 325 8.72 -37.96 -2.72
N ASN A 326 9.64 -37.93 -3.69
CA ASN A 326 9.99 -36.74 -4.47
C ASN A 326 8.88 -36.39 -5.49
N ASN A 327 7.69 -36.10 -4.97
CA ASN A 327 6.46 -35.77 -5.70
C ASN A 327 6.14 -34.28 -5.50
N PRO A 328 6.72 -33.36 -6.32
CA PRO A 328 6.45 -31.94 -6.24
C PRO A 328 5.00 -31.62 -6.65
N VAL A 329 4.30 -30.88 -5.79
CA VAL A 329 2.91 -30.43 -6.00
C VAL A 329 2.88 -29.03 -6.60
N ILE A 330 3.83 -28.17 -6.23
CA ILE A 330 4.11 -26.88 -6.89
C ILE A 330 5.55 -26.90 -7.38
N GLU A 331 5.75 -26.54 -8.64
CA GLU A 331 7.06 -26.36 -9.25
C GLU A 331 7.12 -25.01 -9.99
N VAL A 332 8.08 -24.16 -9.63
CA VAL A 332 8.27 -22.81 -10.16
C VAL A 332 9.59 -22.78 -10.92
N LYS A 333 9.53 -22.43 -12.21
CA LYS A 333 10.68 -22.41 -13.12
C LYS A 333 10.93 -21.01 -13.66
N SER A 334 12.07 -20.46 -13.26
CA SER A 334 12.70 -19.22 -13.73
C SER A 334 11.70 -18.05 -13.79
N LEU A 335 11.05 -17.76 -12.66
CA LEU A 335 9.93 -16.81 -12.58
C LEU A 335 10.43 -15.35 -12.59
N TYR A 336 9.79 -14.49 -13.39
CA TYR A 336 10.05 -13.04 -13.41
C TYR A 336 8.76 -12.23 -13.38
N TYR A 337 8.76 -11.13 -12.63
CA TYR A 337 7.64 -10.18 -12.58
C TYR A 337 8.07 -8.75 -12.18
N SER A 338 7.41 -7.75 -12.77
CA SER A 338 7.43 -6.35 -12.32
C SER A 338 6.03 -5.75 -12.47
N TYR A 339 5.66 -4.81 -11.58
CA TYR A 339 4.44 -4.01 -11.78
C TYR A 339 4.67 -2.93 -12.84
N PRO A 340 3.64 -2.47 -13.57
CA PRO A 340 3.78 -1.42 -14.60
C PRO A 340 4.27 -0.06 -14.11
N LYS A 341 4.39 0.15 -12.79
CA LYS A 341 4.94 1.36 -12.17
C LYS A 341 6.32 1.17 -11.52
N SER A 342 6.85 -0.06 -11.46
CA SER A 342 8.16 -0.34 -10.85
C SER A 342 9.22 -0.53 -11.93
N GLU A 343 10.17 0.42 -12.00
CA GLU A 343 11.36 0.32 -12.86
C GLU A 343 12.22 -0.90 -12.53
N HIS A 344 12.17 -1.34 -11.26
CA HIS A 344 12.90 -2.49 -10.74
C HIS A 344 12.01 -3.73 -10.72
N GLY A 345 12.51 -4.83 -11.30
CA GLY A 345 11.85 -6.14 -11.25
C GLY A 345 11.76 -6.67 -9.81
N ILE A 346 10.58 -7.16 -9.43
CA ILE A 346 10.26 -7.57 -8.06
C ILE A 346 10.58 -9.06 -7.83
N ILE A 347 10.41 -9.88 -8.85
CA ILE A 347 10.82 -11.29 -8.89
C ILE A 347 11.76 -11.46 -10.08
N LYS A 348 12.93 -12.08 -9.89
CA LYS A 348 14.10 -11.98 -10.80
C LYS A 348 14.83 -13.32 -11.06
N ASN A 349 14.10 -14.36 -11.48
CA ASN A 349 14.53 -15.78 -11.59
C ASN A 349 14.24 -16.64 -10.34
N ALA A 350 13.14 -16.40 -9.64
CA ALA A 350 12.75 -17.27 -8.53
C ALA A 350 12.41 -18.69 -9.02
N GLU A 351 12.99 -19.69 -8.35
CA GLU A 351 12.81 -21.12 -8.60
C GLU A 351 12.51 -21.83 -7.28
N LEU A 352 11.53 -22.75 -7.29
CA LEU A 352 11.00 -23.39 -6.08
C LEU A 352 10.33 -24.72 -6.39
N SER A 353 10.54 -25.72 -5.54
CA SER A 353 9.82 -27.00 -5.56
C SER A 353 9.25 -27.31 -4.16
N ILE A 354 7.92 -27.47 -4.10
CA ILE A 354 7.18 -27.80 -2.87
C ILE A 354 6.63 -29.22 -2.99
N MET A 355 6.98 -30.08 -2.03
CA MET A 355 6.58 -31.50 -2.01
C MET A 355 5.19 -31.71 -1.40
N LYS A 356 4.54 -32.83 -1.73
CA LYS A 356 3.22 -33.15 -1.17
C LYS A 356 3.24 -33.26 0.36
N GLY A 357 2.31 -32.59 1.03
CA GLY A 357 2.10 -32.65 2.48
C GLY A 357 3.12 -31.88 3.33
N GLU A 358 4.14 -31.26 2.71
CA GLU A 358 5.14 -30.49 3.47
C GLU A 358 4.62 -29.11 3.89
N VAL A 359 5.14 -28.64 5.02
CA VAL A 359 5.07 -27.21 5.40
C VAL A 359 6.35 -26.52 4.95
N TYR A 360 6.24 -25.68 3.93
CA TYR A 360 7.34 -24.85 3.42
C TYR A 360 7.22 -23.41 3.92
N GLY A 361 8.25 -22.88 4.57
CA GLY A 361 8.34 -21.48 4.96
C GLY A 361 9.11 -20.62 3.95
N MET A 362 8.58 -19.48 3.54
CA MET A 362 9.33 -18.47 2.79
C MET A 362 9.53 -17.21 3.64
N LEU A 363 10.78 -17.04 4.09
CA LEU A 363 11.26 -15.88 4.83
C LEU A 363 11.71 -14.77 3.87
N GLY A 364 11.75 -13.54 4.37
CA GLY A 364 12.27 -12.38 3.66
C GLY A 364 11.85 -11.07 4.30
N ALA A 365 12.60 -10.00 4.05
CA ALA A 365 12.27 -8.65 4.53
C ALA A 365 10.92 -8.16 3.99
N ASN A 366 10.36 -7.11 4.60
CA ASN A 366 9.18 -6.45 4.04
C ASN A 366 9.54 -5.77 2.70
N GLY A 367 8.63 -5.82 1.72
CA GLY A 367 8.89 -5.35 0.35
C GLY A 367 9.67 -6.32 -0.57
N SER A 368 10.23 -7.42 -0.06
CA SER A 368 11.07 -8.37 -0.85
C SER A 368 10.34 -9.19 -1.95
N GLY A 369 9.06 -8.90 -2.22
CA GLY A 369 8.24 -9.62 -3.21
C GLY A 369 7.40 -10.77 -2.66
N LYS A 370 7.48 -11.07 -1.36
CA LYS A 370 6.78 -12.19 -0.68
C LYS A 370 5.32 -12.42 -1.12
N SER A 371 4.45 -11.44 -0.89
CA SER A 371 3.02 -11.52 -1.22
C SER A 371 2.74 -11.47 -2.74
N THR A 372 3.61 -10.81 -3.51
CA THR A 372 3.57 -10.84 -4.99
C THR A 372 3.86 -12.25 -5.52
N PHE A 373 4.79 -12.98 -4.90
CA PHE A 373 5.08 -14.38 -5.25
C PHE A 373 3.88 -15.30 -4.98
N LEU A 374 3.19 -15.15 -3.84
CA LEU A 374 1.92 -15.86 -3.61
C LEU A 374 0.83 -15.50 -4.63
N SER A 375 0.76 -14.22 -5.02
CA SER A 375 -0.18 -13.74 -6.04
C SER A 375 0.11 -14.30 -7.45
N LEU A 376 1.36 -14.65 -7.72
CA LEU A 376 1.79 -15.36 -8.94
C LEU A 376 1.50 -16.87 -8.86
N LEU A 377 1.67 -17.49 -7.68
CA LEU A 377 1.32 -18.90 -7.44
C LEU A 377 -0.18 -19.18 -7.50
N SER A 378 -1.00 -18.29 -6.95
CA SER A 378 -2.47 -18.40 -6.99
C SER A 378 -3.08 -18.05 -8.36
N GLY A 379 -2.29 -17.53 -9.29
CA GLY A 379 -2.73 -17.12 -10.63
C GLY A 379 -3.52 -15.81 -10.68
N ILE A 380 -3.66 -15.10 -9.55
CA ILE A 380 -4.26 -13.74 -9.49
C ILE A 380 -3.46 -12.78 -10.37
N ILE A 381 -2.13 -12.90 -10.34
CA ILE A 381 -1.20 -12.18 -11.20
C ILE A 381 -0.55 -13.19 -12.16
N ARG A 382 -0.38 -12.79 -13.42
CA ARG A 382 0.38 -13.60 -14.41
C ARG A 382 1.85 -13.14 -14.44
N PRO A 383 2.83 -14.06 -14.46
CA PRO A 383 4.24 -13.72 -14.58
C PRO A 383 4.57 -13.09 -15.93
N THR A 384 5.66 -12.33 -15.99
CA THR A 384 6.19 -11.75 -17.22
C THR A 384 7.01 -12.80 -18.00
N HIS A 385 7.81 -13.60 -17.29
CA HIS A 385 8.52 -14.76 -17.81
C HIS A 385 8.56 -15.89 -16.76
N GLY A 386 8.90 -17.11 -17.20
CA GLY A 386 8.87 -18.31 -16.37
C GLY A 386 7.51 -19.00 -16.35
N LYS A 387 7.40 -20.08 -15.57
CA LYS A 387 6.16 -20.86 -15.41
C LYS A 387 5.97 -21.30 -13.95
N VAL A 388 4.73 -21.28 -13.50
CA VAL A 388 4.25 -22.02 -12.32
C VAL A 388 3.53 -23.26 -12.81
N ILE A 389 3.87 -24.42 -12.25
CA ILE A 389 3.27 -25.71 -12.54
C ILE A 389 2.66 -26.21 -11.23
N ILE A 390 1.37 -26.53 -11.24
CA ILE A 390 0.65 -27.13 -10.11
C ILE A 390 0.18 -28.52 -10.55
N SER A 391 0.39 -29.53 -9.72
CA SER A 391 -0.01 -30.91 -10.02
C SER A 391 -1.53 -31.03 -10.19
N LYS A 392 -1.99 -31.73 -11.23
CA LYS A 392 -3.40 -31.79 -11.63
C LYS A 392 -4.28 -32.39 -10.54
N GLY A 393 -5.49 -31.85 -10.38
CA GLY A 393 -6.51 -32.34 -9.44
C GLY A 393 -6.44 -31.73 -8.04
N ASN A 394 -5.32 -31.10 -7.66
CA ASN A 394 -5.20 -30.41 -6.37
C ASN A 394 -5.94 -29.07 -6.40
N ARG A 395 -6.71 -28.79 -5.34
CA ARG A 395 -7.33 -27.48 -5.10
C ARG A 395 -6.38 -26.59 -4.31
N LEU A 396 -6.33 -25.31 -4.65
CA LEU A 396 -5.50 -24.31 -3.98
C LEU A 396 -6.38 -23.22 -3.35
N CYS A 397 -6.10 -22.88 -2.09
CA CYS A 397 -6.68 -21.71 -1.42
C CYS A 397 -5.57 -20.75 -0.96
N LEU A 398 -5.87 -19.46 -0.91
CA LEU A 398 -4.98 -18.40 -0.44
C LEU A 398 -5.65 -17.68 0.73
N LEU A 399 -4.95 -17.59 1.86
CA LEU A 399 -5.19 -16.61 2.91
C LEU A 399 -4.39 -15.34 2.56
N PRO A 400 -5.04 -14.25 2.12
CA PRO A 400 -4.36 -13.01 1.75
C PRO A 400 -4.01 -12.17 2.98
N GLN A 401 -3.03 -11.26 2.84
CA GLN A 401 -2.55 -10.40 3.93
C GLN A 401 -3.61 -9.47 4.55
N ASN A 402 -4.73 -9.21 3.85
CA ASN A 402 -5.93 -8.62 4.46
C ASN A 402 -7.07 -9.67 4.48
N PRO A 403 -7.42 -10.23 5.65
CA PRO A 403 -8.58 -11.11 5.85
C PRO A 403 -9.90 -10.62 5.25
N GLU A 404 -10.13 -9.31 5.20
CA GLU A 404 -11.39 -8.72 4.73
C GLU A 404 -11.71 -9.05 3.27
N LEU A 405 -10.68 -9.35 2.46
CA LEU A 405 -10.83 -9.82 1.08
C LEU A 405 -11.51 -11.19 0.97
N LEU A 406 -11.71 -11.90 2.09
CA LEU A 406 -12.43 -13.17 2.14
C LEU A 406 -13.86 -13.04 2.68
N PHE A 407 -14.32 -11.88 3.16
CA PHE A 407 -15.63 -11.75 3.84
C PHE A 407 -16.74 -11.19 2.94
N GLU A 408 -17.82 -11.95 2.78
CA GLU A 408 -18.94 -11.66 1.89
C GLU A 408 -20.29 -11.48 2.60
N LYS A 409 -20.41 -11.92 3.86
CA LYS A 409 -21.67 -11.90 4.62
C LYS A 409 -21.61 -11.02 5.87
N ASP A 410 -22.80 -10.53 6.27
CA ASP A 410 -22.99 -9.68 7.45
C ASP A 410 -22.77 -10.38 8.79
N LYS A 411 -22.51 -11.70 8.80
CA LYS A 411 -22.26 -12.50 10.01
C LYS A 411 -21.22 -13.58 9.77
N VAL A 412 -20.33 -13.78 10.74
CA VAL A 412 -19.27 -14.79 10.72
C VAL A 412 -19.79 -16.19 10.41
N LYS A 413 -20.89 -16.64 11.04
CA LYS A 413 -21.45 -17.97 10.78
C LYS A 413 -21.90 -18.12 9.32
N ASP A 414 -22.57 -17.11 8.76
CA ASP A 414 -23.16 -17.17 7.42
C ASP A 414 -22.04 -17.09 6.36
N ASP A 415 -20.91 -16.46 6.70
CA ASP A 415 -19.70 -16.38 5.88
C ASP A 415 -18.86 -17.66 5.88
N ILE A 416 -18.85 -18.39 7.00
CA ILE A 416 -18.28 -19.75 7.06
C ILE A 416 -19.20 -20.73 6.31
N ASP A 417 -20.51 -20.62 6.48
CA ASP A 417 -21.50 -21.52 5.88
C ASP A 417 -21.55 -21.40 4.34
N LEU A 418 -21.06 -20.29 3.75
CA LEU A 418 -20.78 -20.18 2.31
C LEU A 418 -19.82 -21.25 1.77
N THR A 419 -18.92 -21.78 2.59
CA THR A 419 -17.97 -22.82 2.17
C THR A 419 -18.61 -24.21 2.04
N LYS A 420 -19.88 -24.37 2.47
CA LYS A 420 -20.60 -25.64 2.41
C LYS A 420 -20.87 -26.05 0.97
N LYS A 421 -20.11 -27.05 0.49
CA LYS A 421 -20.30 -27.63 -0.84
C LYS A 421 -21.66 -28.33 -0.94
N THR A 422 -22.23 -28.30 -2.14
CA THR A 422 -23.59 -28.76 -2.45
C THR A 422 -23.77 -30.30 -2.47
N THR A 423 -22.78 -31.09 -2.01
CA THR A 423 -22.77 -32.55 -2.19
C THR A 423 -21.94 -33.25 -1.11
N ASP A 424 -22.40 -34.44 -0.74
CA ASP A 424 -21.79 -35.47 0.14
C ASP A 424 -21.53 -35.12 1.62
N ASN A 425 -22.26 -35.84 2.49
CA ASN A 425 -22.15 -35.88 3.95
C ASN A 425 -22.22 -34.53 4.70
N ALA A 426 -23.42 -33.96 4.76
CA ALA A 426 -23.75 -32.84 5.65
C ALA A 426 -23.25 -33.04 7.09
N LYS A 427 -23.47 -34.22 7.70
CA LYS A 427 -22.99 -34.55 9.06
C LYS A 427 -21.48 -34.45 9.22
N ALA A 428 -20.69 -34.86 8.23
CA ALA A 428 -19.23 -34.77 8.31
C ALA A 428 -18.77 -33.30 8.24
N TRP A 429 -19.41 -32.50 7.40
CA TRP A 429 -19.15 -31.07 7.31
C TRP A 429 -19.60 -30.31 8.58
N ASP A 430 -20.74 -30.68 9.17
CA ASP A 430 -21.23 -30.08 10.42
C ASP A 430 -20.30 -30.43 11.60
N ASN A 431 -19.81 -31.68 11.70
CA ASN A 431 -18.78 -32.06 12.68
C ASN A 431 -17.46 -31.30 12.47
N LEU A 432 -16.98 -31.18 11.22
CA LEU A 432 -15.76 -30.44 10.89
C LEU A 432 -15.89 -28.95 11.25
N ARG A 433 -17.06 -28.36 10.99
CA ARG A 433 -17.38 -26.98 11.35
C ARG A 433 -17.28 -26.75 12.85
N GLU A 434 -17.87 -27.62 13.68
CA GLU A 434 -17.76 -27.49 15.15
C GLU A 434 -16.30 -27.62 15.62
N GLN A 435 -15.53 -28.56 15.06
CA GLN A 435 -14.10 -28.69 15.33
C GLN A 435 -13.32 -27.42 14.96
N VAL A 436 -13.52 -26.87 13.75
CA VAL A 436 -12.82 -25.66 13.28
C VAL A 436 -13.24 -24.42 14.07
N ILE A 437 -14.52 -24.30 14.45
CA ILE A 437 -15.02 -23.20 15.29
C ILE A 437 -14.33 -23.18 16.67
N SER A 438 -14.16 -24.36 17.29
CA SER A 438 -13.50 -24.46 18.59
C SER A 438 -11.98 -24.34 18.49
N LEU A 439 -11.35 -24.97 17.48
CA LEU A 439 -9.90 -24.85 17.21
C LEU A 439 -9.46 -23.40 16.97
N CYS A 440 -10.30 -22.57 16.36
CA CYS A 440 -10.03 -21.16 16.12
C CYS A 440 -10.52 -20.22 17.26
N ASP A 441 -11.21 -20.73 18.28
CA ASP A 441 -11.91 -19.95 19.35
C ASP A 441 -12.80 -18.83 18.77
N ILE A 442 -13.62 -19.17 17.76
CA ILE A 442 -14.54 -18.21 17.12
C ILE A 442 -16.01 -18.35 17.54
N GLU A 443 -16.29 -19.23 18.51
CA GLU A 443 -17.64 -19.53 19.06
C GLU A 443 -18.44 -18.26 19.40
N LYS A 444 -17.81 -17.31 20.11
CA LYS A 444 -18.42 -16.05 20.55
C LYS A 444 -18.63 -15.04 19.41
N LEU A 445 -17.92 -15.23 18.29
CA LEU A 445 -17.89 -14.30 17.15
C LEU A 445 -18.95 -14.64 16.08
N LEU A 446 -19.50 -15.85 16.10
CA LEU A 446 -20.40 -16.40 15.07
C LEU A 446 -21.58 -15.49 14.66
N ASN A 447 -22.12 -14.71 15.60
CA ASN A 447 -23.25 -13.81 15.36
C ASN A 447 -22.86 -12.35 15.09
N LEU A 448 -21.57 -12.01 15.17
CA LEU A 448 -21.04 -10.67 14.88
C LEU A 448 -20.76 -10.50 13.38
N ASN A 449 -20.71 -9.25 12.93
CA ASN A 449 -20.30 -8.91 11.57
C ASN A 449 -18.77 -9.01 11.42
N PRO A 450 -18.22 -9.72 10.41
CA PRO A 450 -16.78 -9.89 10.23
C PRO A 450 -15.99 -8.58 10.18
N TYR A 451 -16.57 -7.51 9.63
CA TYR A 451 -15.92 -6.21 9.49
C TYR A 451 -15.76 -5.46 10.83
N ASN A 452 -16.58 -5.78 11.84
CA ASN A 452 -16.54 -5.19 13.18
C ASN A 452 -15.55 -5.88 14.13
N LEU A 453 -14.96 -7.01 13.72
CA LEU A 453 -13.99 -7.76 14.52
C LEU A 453 -12.62 -7.05 14.59
N SER A 454 -11.85 -7.31 15.65
CA SER A 454 -10.44 -6.88 15.72
C SER A 454 -9.57 -7.63 14.72
N GLY A 455 -8.37 -7.12 14.41
CA GLY A 455 -7.47 -7.71 13.40
C GLY A 455 -7.16 -9.19 13.64
N GLY A 456 -6.83 -9.58 14.88
CA GLY A 456 -6.59 -10.98 15.25
C GLY A 456 -7.84 -11.86 15.19
N GLU A 457 -9.03 -11.31 15.44
CA GLU A 457 -10.30 -12.04 15.30
C GLU A 457 -10.66 -12.25 13.82
N LYS A 458 -10.46 -11.23 12.98
CA LYS A 458 -10.56 -11.35 11.51
C LYS A 458 -9.60 -12.42 10.99
N GLN A 459 -8.36 -12.44 11.47
CA GLN A 459 -7.37 -13.46 11.11
C GLN A 459 -7.85 -14.88 11.43
N ARG A 460 -8.47 -15.10 12.61
CA ARG A 460 -9.00 -16.41 13.03
C ARG A 460 -10.23 -16.85 12.23
N VAL A 461 -11.15 -15.94 11.91
CA VAL A 461 -12.31 -16.24 11.06
C VAL A 461 -11.89 -16.54 9.61
N ALA A 462 -10.93 -15.78 9.07
CA ALA A 462 -10.38 -16.04 7.74
C ALA A 462 -9.63 -17.38 7.67
N LEU A 463 -8.83 -17.72 8.69
CA LEU A 463 -8.21 -19.04 8.81
C LEU A 463 -9.25 -20.16 8.84
N ALA A 464 -10.33 -20.00 9.62
CA ALA A 464 -11.44 -20.96 9.65
C ALA A 464 -12.08 -21.14 8.26
N LYS A 465 -12.37 -20.05 7.54
CA LYS A 465 -12.93 -20.10 6.17
C LYS A 465 -11.98 -20.80 5.18
N VAL A 466 -10.67 -20.57 5.30
CA VAL A 466 -9.63 -21.22 4.47
C VAL A 466 -9.55 -22.73 4.76
N ILE A 467 -9.62 -23.16 6.02
CA ILE A 467 -9.67 -24.59 6.39
C ILE A 467 -10.94 -25.26 5.84
N MET A 468 -12.10 -24.62 6.02
CA MET A 468 -13.39 -25.13 5.56
C MET A 468 -13.55 -25.17 4.02
N SER A 469 -12.65 -24.54 3.26
CA SER A 469 -12.63 -24.63 1.78
C SER A 469 -12.33 -26.04 1.24
N ASP A 470 -11.75 -26.90 2.09
CA ASP A 470 -11.15 -28.18 1.71
C ASP A 470 -10.23 -28.02 0.47
N ALA A 471 -9.28 -27.09 0.52
CA ALA A 471 -8.18 -27.07 -0.45
C ALA A 471 -7.12 -28.11 -0.08
N ASP A 472 -6.37 -28.59 -1.06
CA ASP A 472 -5.31 -29.58 -0.92
C ASP A 472 -3.93 -28.90 -0.77
N ILE A 473 -3.84 -27.66 -1.23
CA ILE A 473 -2.73 -26.72 -1.13
C ILE A 473 -3.22 -25.44 -0.44
N LEU A 474 -2.53 -25.01 0.61
CA LEU A 474 -2.81 -23.78 1.34
C LEU A 474 -1.64 -22.80 1.16
N LEU A 475 -1.92 -21.61 0.61
CA LEU A 475 -1.00 -20.48 0.59
C LEU A 475 -1.37 -19.52 1.73
N LEU A 476 -0.44 -19.22 2.63
CA LEU A 476 -0.70 -18.40 3.82
C LEU A 476 0.20 -17.17 3.85
N ASP A 477 -0.36 -15.98 3.64
CA ASP A 477 0.36 -14.69 3.60
C ASP A 477 0.34 -14.00 4.97
N GLU A 478 1.48 -13.98 5.67
CA GLU A 478 1.67 -13.46 7.03
C GLU A 478 0.60 -13.95 8.05
N PRO A 479 0.36 -15.27 8.17
CA PRO A 479 -0.80 -15.82 8.89
C PRO A 479 -0.83 -15.51 10.39
N SER A 480 0.31 -15.20 11.00
CA SER A 480 0.48 -14.87 12.42
C SER A 480 0.32 -13.37 12.76
N LYS A 481 0.10 -12.50 11.74
CA LYS A 481 0.04 -11.04 11.92
C LYS A 481 -1.14 -10.62 12.81
N GLY A 482 -0.89 -9.75 13.79
CA GLY A 482 -1.92 -9.24 14.70
C GLY A 482 -2.45 -10.25 15.72
N MET A 483 -1.82 -11.42 15.84
CA MET A 483 -2.13 -12.43 16.85
C MET A 483 -1.19 -12.27 18.05
N ASP A 484 -1.70 -12.50 19.27
CA ASP A 484 -0.85 -12.63 20.46
C ASP A 484 -0.18 -14.02 20.53
N ALA A 485 0.71 -14.21 21.51
CA ALA A 485 1.52 -15.42 21.62
C ALA A 485 0.67 -16.69 21.82
N ALA A 486 -0.39 -16.64 22.64
CA ALA A 486 -1.27 -17.78 22.87
C ALA A 486 -1.99 -18.21 21.58
N HIS A 487 -2.53 -17.25 20.82
CA HIS A 487 -3.17 -17.53 19.54
C HIS A 487 -2.17 -18.01 18.46
N LYS A 488 -0.93 -17.50 18.47
CA LYS A 488 0.16 -17.98 17.59
C LYS A 488 0.49 -19.46 17.89
N SER A 489 0.58 -19.83 19.16
CA SER A 489 0.83 -21.22 19.57
C SER A 489 -0.33 -22.16 19.21
N THR A 490 -1.58 -21.68 19.15
CA THR A 490 -2.71 -22.40 18.55
C THR A 490 -2.58 -22.53 17.03
N LEU A 491 -2.20 -21.47 16.32
CA LEU A 491 -1.96 -21.50 14.86
C LEU A 491 -0.88 -22.54 14.48
N ILE A 492 0.21 -22.64 15.24
CA ILE A 492 1.26 -23.66 15.05
C ILE A 492 0.69 -25.09 15.16
N ARG A 493 -0.22 -25.34 16.12
CA ARG A 493 -0.90 -26.64 16.29
C ARG A 493 -1.81 -26.95 15.10
N ILE A 494 -2.57 -25.96 14.62
CA ILE A 494 -3.45 -26.08 13.45
C ILE A 494 -2.63 -26.43 12.19
N ILE A 495 -1.50 -25.75 11.96
CA ILE A 495 -0.61 -26.02 10.82
C ILE A 495 -0.05 -27.44 10.87
N LYS A 496 0.44 -27.89 12.04
CA LYS A 496 0.94 -29.26 12.24
C LYS A 496 -0.14 -30.32 12.04
N TRP A 497 -1.37 -30.06 12.49
CA TRP A 497 -2.52 -30.94 12.25
C TRP A 497 -2.89 -31.02 10.75
N LEU A 498 -2.94 -29.89 10.04
CA LEU A 498 -3.22 -29.83 8.60
C LEU A 498 -2.18 -30.60 7.76
N SER A 499 -0.89 -30.47 8.08
CA SER A 499 0.16 -31.27 7.44
C SER A 499 0.07 -32.75 7.81
N GLY A 500 -0.29 -33.07 9.07
CA GLY A 500 -0.52 -34.45 9.53
C GLY A 500 -1.65 -35.18 8.80
N ILE A 501 -2.68 -34.46 8.32
CA ILE A 501 -3.73 -35.01 7.42
C ILE A 501 -3.38 -34.89 5.93
N GLY A 502 -2.13 -34.58 5.58
CA GLY A 502 -1.58 -34.60 4.23
C GLY A 502 -1.82 -33.34 3.37
N LYS A 503 -2.27 -32.23 3.96
CA LYS A 503 -2.41 -30.95 3.23
C LYS A 503 -1.03 -30.32 3.02
N THR A 504 -0.80 -29.73 1.83
CA THR A 504 0.46 -29.05 1.49
C THR A 504 0.37 -27.57 1.83
N ILE A 505 1.36 -26.99 2.51
CA ILE A 505 1.25 -25.63 3.05
C ILE A 505 2.48 -24.78 2.68
N LEU A 506 2.27 -23.66 1.98
CA LEU A 506 3.27 -22.61 1.81
C LEU A 506 2.95 -21.45 2.76
N ILE A 507 3.78 -21.30 3.79
CA ILE A 507 3.73 -20.19 4.74
C ILE A 507 4.68 -19.10 4.28
N VAL A 508 4.20 -17.87 4.24
CA VAL A 508 4.99 -16.69 3.94
C VAL A 508 5.00 -15.81 5.17
N SER A 509 6.19 -15.57 5.75
CA SER A 509 6.28 -14.65 6.89
C SER A 509 7.65 -13.98 7.04
N HIS A 510 7.71 -12.94 7.86
CA HIS A 510 8.93 -12.37 8.42
C HIS A 510 9.24 -12.90 9.84
N ASP A 511 8.32 -13.64 10.47
CA ASP A 511 8.46 -14.21 11.81
C ASP A 511 9.30 -15.49 11.77
N ILE A 512 10.55 -15.39 12.23
CA ILE A 512 11.55 -16.46 12.12
C ILE A 512 11.24 -17.61 13.08
N ASP A 513 10.87 -17.30 14.32
CA ASP A 513 10.59 -18.31 15.35
C ASP A 513 9.29 -19.06 15.06
N PHE A 514 8.24 -18.36 14.59
CA PHE A 514 7.01 -19.00 14.10
C PHE A 514 7.28 -20.00 12.96
N VAL A 515 8.12 -19.62 11.98
CA VAL A 515 8.50 -20.52 10.87
C VAL A 515 9.39 -21.67 11.37
N ALA A 516 10.29 -21.43 12.33
CA ALA A 516 11.12 -22.47 12.94
C ALA A 516 10.31 -23.54 13.69
N ASP A 517 9.21 -23.14 14.35
CA ASP A 517 8.35 -24.06 15.10
C ASP A 517 7.41 -24.89 14.22
N CYS A 518 7.06 -24.45 13.00
CA CYS A 518 6.02 -25.09 12.18
C CYS A 518 6.44 -25.58 10.78
N ALA A 519 7.51 -25.05 10.17
CA ALA A 519 7.95 -25.45 8.83
C ALA A 519 8.97 -26.59 8.86
N GLU A 520 8.94 -27.45 7.84
CA GLU A 520 9.91 -28.53 7.66
C GLU A 520 11.09 -28.07 6.80
N ARG A 521 10.77 -27.36 5.72
CA ARG A 521 11.71 -26.70 4.81
C ARG A 521 11.46 -25.21 4.83
N VAL A 522 12.53 -24.45 4.63
CA VAL A 522 12.48 -22.99 4.58
C VAL A 522 13.35 -22.46 3.45
N GLY A 523 12.98 -21.33 2.87
CA GLY A 523 13.84 -20.56 1.98
C GLY A 523 13.76 -19.06 2.19
N LEU A 524 14.77 -18.34 1.71
CA LEU A 524 14.91 -16.89 1.87
C LEU A 524 14.75 -16.18 0.52
N LEU A 525 13.70 -15.36 0.42
CA LEU A 525 13.47 -14.47 -0.71
C LEU A 525 14.24 -13.15 -0.52
N PHE A 526 15.22 -12.90 -1.39
CA PHE A 526 16.09 -11.72 -1.37
C PHE A 526 16.37 -11.24 -2.80
N ASP A 527 16.28 -9.93 -3.03
CA ASP A 527 16.38 -9.30 -4.36
C ASP A 527 15.52 -9.98 -5.47
N GLY A 528 14.33 -10.47 -5.09
CA GLY A 528 13.43 -11.19 -6.00
C GLY A 528 13.84 -12.62 -6.35
N ASN A 529 14.84 -13.19 -5.66
CA ASN A 529 15.35 -14.55 -5.83
C ASN A 529 15.27 -15.36 -4.54
N ILE A 530 15.07 -16.68 -4.67
CA ILE A 530 15.10 -17.60 -3.54
C ILE A 530 16.56 -18.05 -3.36
N THR A 531 17.32 -17.24 -2.62
CA THR A 531 18.80 -17.33 -2.54
C THR A 531 19.29 -18.56 -1.78
N ALA A 532 18.47 -19.09 -0.87
CA ALA A 532 18.73 -20.33 -0.15
C ALA A 532 17.41 -21.06 0.12
N SER A 533 17.44 -22.40 0.08
CA SER A 533 16.33 -23.30 0.45
C SER A 533 16.90 -24.57 1.08
N GLY A 534 16.22 -25.14 2.08
CA GLY A 534 16.63 -26.38 2.73
C GLY A 534 15.79 -26.74 3.95
N ALA A 535 16.13 -27.84 4.62
CA ALA A 535 15.48 -28.23 5.89
C ALA A 535 15.67 -27.16 6.98
N VAL A 536 14.62 -26.85 7.74
CA VAL A 536 14.56 -25.67 8.61
C VAL A 536 15.72 -25.65 9.63
N ARG A 537 16.03 -26.78 10.26
CA ARG A 537 17.09 -26.87 11.28
C ARG A 537 18.46 -26.51 10.69
N LYS A 538 18.79 -27.09 9.54
CA LYS A 538 20.05 -26.87 8.81
C LYS A 538 20.15 -25.42 8.31
N PHE A 539 19.03 -24.83 7.88
CA PHE A 539 18.98 -23.41 7.47
C PHE A 539 19.25 -22.47 8.67
N MET A 540 18.54 -22.65 9.80
CA MET A 540 18.69 -21.77 10.96
C MET A 540 20.10 -21.87 11.55
N LEU A 541 20.60 -23.09 11.81
CA LEU A 541 21.92 -23.31 12.42
C LEU A 541 23.08 -22.71 11.60
N ASN A 542 22.97 -22.72 10.27
CA ASN A 542 24.00 -22.17 9.37
C ASN A 542 23.94 -20.64 9.19
N ASN A 543 22.81 -19.99 9.54
CA ASN A 543 22.63 -18.55 9.34
C ASN A 543 23.04 -17.73 10.58
N ASN A 544 23.54 -16.50 10.36
CA ASN A 544 23.94 -15.61 11.46
C ASN A 544 22.84 -14.63 11.89
N TYR A 545 22.01 -14.18 10.95
CA TYR A 545 21.02 -13.11 11.17
C TYR A 545 19.59 -13.62 11.01
N TYR A 546 19.30 -14.33 9.90
CA TYR A 546 18.06 -15.08 9.71
C TYR A 546 18.08 -16.42 10.47
N THR A 547 18.06 -16.34 11.80
CA THR A 547 17.95 -17.48 12.72
C THR A 547 17.24 -17.07 14.02
N THR A 548 16.67 -18.06 14.71
CA THR A 548 16.00 -17.90 16.01
C THR A 548 16.95 -17.37 17.09
N ASP A 549 16.40 -16.76 18.12
CA ASP A 549 17.19 -16.29 19.28
C ASP A 549 17.78 -17.45 20.10
N VAL A 550 17.15 -18.63 20.06
CA VAL A 550 17.69 -19.86 20.68
C VAL A 550 19.05 -20.22 20.06
N VAL A 551 19.18 -20.26 18.73
CA VAL A 551 20.47 -20.54 18.05
C VAL A 551 21.52 -19.49 18.44
N LYS A 552 21.15 -18.21 18.54
CA LYS A 552 22.09 -17.13 18.93
C LYS A 552 22.60 -17.33 20.36
N MET A 553 21.75 -17.82 21.27
CA MET A 553 22.15 -18.16 22.64
C MET A 553 23.01 -19.42 22.70
N THR A 554 22.62 -20.51 22.03
CA THR A 554 23.22 -21.84 22.20
C THR A 554 24.48 -22.09 21.38
N ARG A 555 24.72 -21.37 20.28
CA ARG A 555 25.84 -21.63 19.35
C ARG A 555 27.20 -21.74 20.04
N GLY A 556 27.92 -22.84 19.88
CA GLY A 556 29.19 -23.11 20.56
C GLY A 556 29.06 -23.39 22.07
N ILE A 557 27.88 -23.84 22.52
CA ILE A 557 27.58 -24.29 23.90
C ILE A 557 26.69 -25.54 23.85
N ALA A 558 25.63 -25.48 23.05
CA ALA A 558 24.66 -26.54 22.79
C ALA A 558 24.19 -26.47 21.32
N ASP A 559 25.13 -26.71 20.40
CA ASP A 559 24.83 -26.68 18.97
C ASP A 559 23.79 -27.76 18.60
N GLY A 560 22.82 -27.39 17.77
CA GLY A 560 21.70 -28.26 17.37
C GLY A 560 20.32 -27.78 17.83
N CYS A 561 20.22 -27.02 18.94
CA CYS A 561 18.97 -26.41 19.38
C CYS A 561 18.54 -25.25 18.45
N VAL A 562 17.29 -25.27 18.01
CA VAL A 562 16.66 -24.26 17.13
C VAL A 562 15.44 -23.62 17.78
N THR A 563 14.64 -24.40 18.52
CA THR A 563 13.46 -23.94 19.26
C THR A 563 13.64 -24.17 20.77
N VAL A 564 12.75 -23.60 21.60
CA VAL A 564 12.82 -23.80 23.06
C VAL A 564 12.56 -25.27 23.45
N ALA A 565 11.69 -25.97 22.70
CA ALA A 565 11.36 -27.38 22.94
C ALA A 565 12.55 -28.34 22.68
N ASP A 566 13.48 -27.97 21.80
CA ASP A 566 14.70 -28.75 21.58
C ASP A 566 15.59 -28.82 22.84
N VAL A 567 15.52 -27.79 23.69
CA VAL A 567 16.36 -27.66 24.88
C VAL A 567 15.90 -28.60 25.99
N THR A 568 14.59 -28.80 26.14
CA THR A 568 14.03 -29.74 27.11
C THR A 568 13.93 -31.17 26.57
N CYS A 569 14.25 -31.39 25.29
CA CYS A 569 13.98 -32.62 24.55
C CYS A 569 12.48 -32.99 24.48
N GLU A 570 11.58 -32.04 24.76
CA GLU A 570 10.13 -32.21 24.65
C GLU A 570 9.69 -32.03 23.18
N THR A 571 10.13 -32.95 22.30
CA THR A 571 9.69 -32.94 20.89
C THR A 571 8.17 -32.97 20.81
N SER A 572 7.58 -32.11 19.97
CA SER A 572 6.12 -31.92 19.85
C SER A 572 5.42 -33.08 19.10
N GLY A 573 5.55 -34.30 19.63
CA GLY A 573 4.99 -35.55 19.07
C GLY A 573 4.30 -36.46 20.10
N ASN A 574 4.31 -36.10 21.40
CA ASN A 574 3.72 -36.91 22.49
C ASN A 574 2.61 -36.18 23.28
N LYS A 575 1.88 -35.27 22.62
CA LYS A 575 0.54 -34.81 23.07
C LYS A 575 -0.54 -35.01 22.00
N THR A 576 -0.21 -35.74 20.93
CA THR A 576 -1.17 -36.32 19.98
C THR A 576 -1.84 -37.56 20.55
N SER A 577 -1.20 -38.31 21.46
CA SER A 577 -1.74 -39.52 22.09
C SER A 577 -3.14 -39.31 22.67
N ASP A 578 -3.30 -38.32 23.55
CA ASP A 578 -4.49 -38.09 24.37
C ASP A 578 -5.67 -37.51 23.54
N VAL A 579 -5.38 -37.02 22.33
CA VAL A 579 -6.37 -36.55 21.35
C VAL A 579 -6.71 -37.67 20.36
N SER A 580 -5.72 -38.47 19.94
CA SER A 580 -5.94 -39.61 19.04
C SER A 580 -6.72 -40.75 19.70
N SER A 581 -6.43 -41.08 20.97
CA SER A 581 -7.06 -42.20 21.70
C SER A 581 -8.57 -42.06 21.83
N ASN A 582 -9.08 -40.82 21.82
CA ASN A 582 -10.50 -40.50 21.97
C ASN A 582 -11.20 -40.21 20.63
N ILE A 583 -10.50 -40.37 19.49
CA ILE A 583 -11.01 -40.04 18.15
C ILE A 583 -10.92 -41.23 17.18
N THR A 584 -9.95 -42.15 17.34
CA THR A 584 -9.68 -43.20 16.33
C THR A 584 -10.40 -44.54 16.55
N SER A 585 -11.23 -44.71 17.58
CA SER A 585 -11.92 -45.98 17.86
C SER A 585 -13.13 -46.24 16.95
N ASP A 586 -13.94 -45.22 16.66
CA ASP A 586 -15.32 -45.40 16.17
C ASP A 586 -15.48 -45.22 14.65
N ALA A 587 -14.42 -44.81 13.95
CA ALA A 587 -14.49 -44.36 12.55
C ALA A 587 -13.99 -45.37 11.50
N LEU A 588 -13.40 -46.50 11.91
CA LEU A 588 -12.63 -47.38 11.02
C LEU A 588 -12.98 -48.88 11.11
N SER A 589 -14.21 -49.19 11.54
CA SER A 589 -14.74 -50.57 11.55
C SER A 589 -16.17 -50.66 11.00
N ASN A 590 -16.35 -50.40 9.68
CA ASN A 590 -17.46 -50.91 8.86
C ASN A 590 -17.32 -50.47 7.38
N THR A 591 -16.51 -51.16 6.57
CA THR A 591 -16.59 -51.13 5.09
C THR A 591 -15.75 -52.26 4.46
N THR A 592 -16.21 -53.49 4.59
CA THR A 592 -15.70 -54.66 3.84
C THR A 592 -16.89 -55.50 3.40
N SER A 593 -16.84 -56.05 2.18
CA SER A 593 -17.98 -56.53 1.39
C SER A 593 -18.81 -55.38 0.78
N GLU A 594 -19.32 -55.46 -0.46
CA GLU A 594 -19.31 -56.54 -1.47
C GLU A 594 -18.89 -56.02 -2.85
N ALA A 595 -18.55 -56.94 -3.76
CA ALA A 595 -18.46 -56.68 -5.19
C ALA A 595 -19.37 -57.67 -5.95
N PRO A 596 -20.09 -57.21 -6.98
CA PRO A 596 -20.54 -58.11 -8.05
C PRO A 596 -20.02 -57.70 -9.43
N SER A 597 -19.91 -58.68 -10.32
CA SER A 597 -19.37 -58.56 -11.68
C SER A 597 -20.43 -58.66 -12.76
N ASN A 598 -20.20 -57.98 -13.90
CA ASN A 598 -20.63 -58.31 -15.27
C ASN A 598 -22.13 -58.61 -15.56
N ILE A 599 -22.67 -57.94 -16.59
CA ILE A 599 -23.40 -58.58 -17.70
C ILE A 599 -23.43 -57.64 -18.93
N THR A 600 -23.56 -58.21 -20.12
CA THR A 600 -23.43 -57.56 -21.45
C THR A 600 -24.77 -57.46 -22.20
N SER A 601 -24.97 -56.42 -23.02
CA SER A 601 -25.31 -56.50 -24.47
C SER A 601 -25.95 -55.22 -25.05
N ASP A 602 -25.47 -54.82 -26.24
CA ASP A 602 -26.14 -54.28 -27.45
C ASP A 602 -27.44 -53.42 -27.33
N THR A 603 -27.64 -52.34 -28.09
CA THR A 603 -27.56 -52.31 -29.57
C THR A 603 -27.41 -50.87 -30.16
N SER A 604 -26.73 -50.79 -31.32
CA SER A 604 -26.88 -49.89 -32.50
C SER A 604 -27.68 -48.55 -32.43
N SER A 605 -27.36 -47.46 -33.18
CA SER A 605 -26.91 -47.45 -34.58
C SER A 605 -26.35 -46.10 -35.14
N ASN A 606 -25.37 -46.22 -36.07
CA ASN A 606 -25.19 -45.52 -37.36
C ASN A 606 -25.15 -43.98 -37.52
N LYS A 607 -23.93 -43.42 -37.76
CA LYS A 607 -23.42 -42.83 -39.05
C LYS A 607 -22.12 -42.01 -38.83
N THR A 608 -20.93 -42.45 -39.27
CA THR A 608 -20.27 -42.21 -40.59
C THR A 608 -20.16 -40.72 -40.97
N SER A 609 -18.98 -40.08 -40.88
CA SER A 609 -17.90 -39.97 -41.92
C SER A 609 -18.31 -39.06 -43.13
N GLU A 610 -17.45 -38.39 -43.89
CA GLU A 610 -15.98 -38.46 -44.09
C GLU A 610 -15.44 -37.15 -44.75
N ALA A 611 -14.15 -37.10 -45.15
CA ALA A 611 -13.55 -36.09 -46.05
C ALA A 611 -12.94 -36.83 -47.29
N PRO A 612 -12.18 -36.25 -48.27
CA PRO A 612 -11.72 -34.86 -48.48
C PRO A 612 -11.66 -34.33 -49.96
N SER A 613 -11.09 -33.12 -50.15
CA SER A 613 -10.15 -32.69 -51.25
C SER A 613 -10.61 -32.07 -52.61
N ASN A 614 -9.73 -31.17 -53.12
CA ASN A 614 -9.55 -30.62 -54.51
C ASN A 614 -10.62 -29.58 -54.99
N ILE A 615 -10.35 -28.55 -55.85
CA ILE A 615 -9.50 -28.44 -57.07
C ILE A 615 -8.89 -27.01 -57.30
N THR A 616 -7.60 -26.98 -57.69
CA THR A 616 -6.69 -26.05 -58.45
C THR A 616 -6.95 -24.56 -58.84
N ASN A 617 -5.82 -23.86 -59.10
CA ASN A 617 -5.55 -22.65 -59.95
C ASN A 617 -5.75 -21.22 -59.34
N ASN A 618 -4.94 -20.18 -59.64
CA ASN A 618 -3.75 -20.07 -60.52
C ASN A 618 -2.77 -18.89 -60.21
N THR A 619 -1.48 -19.07 -60.59
CA THR A 619 -0.44 -18.08 -61.03
C THR A 619 -0.04 -16.77 -60.27
N SER A 620 1.28 -16.68 -59.95
CA SER A 620 2.23 -15.54 -60.17
C SER A 620 2.13 -14.20 -59.37
N SER A 621 3.20 -13.40 -59.15
CA SER A 621 4.67 -13.60 -58.95
C SER A 621 5.39 -12.25 -58.71
N ASN A 622 6.58 -12.25 -58.08
CA ASN A 622 7.65 -11.19 -58.11
C ASN A 622 7.38 -9.83 -57.39
N THR A 623 8.39 -8.97 -57.09
CA THR A 623 9.60 -9.05 -56.21
C THR A 623 10.34 -7.70 -56.19
N THR A 624 11.07 -7.37 -55.09
CA THR A 624 12.27 -6.43 -55.02
C THR A 624 12.09 -4.93 -55.42
N SER A 625 12.92 -3.95 -55.04
CA SER A 625 13.87 -3.73 -53.90
C SER A 625 14.35 -2.24 -53.84
N GLU A 626 15.02 -1.85 -52.75
CA GLU A 626 16.05 -0.76 -52.64
C GLU A 626 15.68 0.76 -52.73
N ALA A 627 16.69 1.62 -52.49
CA ALA A 627 16.69 3.09 -52.24
C ALA A 627 18.13 3.66 -52.54
N PRO A 628 18.65 4.83 -52.05
CA PRO A 628 18.10 6.09 -51.51
C PRO A 628 18.76 7.38 -52.18
N SER A 629 19.02 8.47 -51.41
CA SER A 629 19.87 9.69 -51.72
C SER A 629 19.18 10.92 -52.41
N ASN A 630 19.60 12.21 -52.34
CA ASN A 630 20.64 12.94 -51.56
C ASN A 630 20.52 14.51 -51.54
N ILE A 631 20.81 15.17 -50.40
CA ILE A 631 21.71 16.37 -50.16
C ILE A 631 21.43 17.85 -50.65
N THR A 632 21.80 18.85 -49.81
CA THR A 632 22.04 20.35 -50.00
C THR A 632 20.85 21.29 -50.36
N ASN A 633 20.76 22.61 -50.03
CA ASN A 633 21.39 23.59 -49.08
C ASN A 633 20.43 24.86 -48.97
N ASP A 634 20.68 26.12 -48.55
CA ASP A 634 21.85 26.98 -48.19
C ASP A 634 21.47 28.19 -47.24
N THR A 635 22.22 29.31 -47.29
CA THR A 635 22.24 30.60 -46.53
C THR A 635 21.34 31.73 -47.11
N SER A 636 21.19 33.01 -46.67
CA SER A 636 21.22 33.81 -45.39
C SER A 636 20.63 35.24 -45.73
N SER A 637 20.76 36.42 -45.07
CA SER A 637 21.26 37.02 -43.79
C SER A 637 20.67 38.46 -43.60
N ASN A 638 20.84 39.11 -42.41
CA ASN A 638 20.95 40.58 -42.12
C ASN A 638 19.84 41.60 -42.58
N THR A 639 19.63 42.84 -42.06
CA THR A 639 19.95 43.63 -40.82
C THR A 639 19.09 44.92 -40.75
N THR A 640 18.78 45.47 -39.54
CA THR A 640 18.51 46.92 -39.18
C THR A 640 17.41 47.74 -39.91
N SER A 641 16.84 48.88 -39.44
CA SER A 641 16.68 49.56 -38.13
C SER A 641 15.61 50.69 -38.22
N ASP A 642 15.04 51.15 -37.08
CA ASP A 642 14.40 52.48 -36.82
C ASP A 642 13.22 53.00 -37.70
N ALA A 643 12.56 54.14 -37.43
CA ALA A 643 11.87 54.58 -36.19
C ALA A 643 10.79 55.66 -36.50
N LEU A 644 9.72 55.73 -35.67
CA LEU A 644 8.66 56.78 -35.52
C LEU A 644 8.01 57.48 -36.75
N GLY A 645 6.66 57.60 -36.71
CA GLY A 645 5.89 58.58 -37.50
C GLY A 645 4.40 58.26 -37.65
N ASP A 646 3.51 59.10 -37.10
CA ASP A 646 2.04 59.03 -37.33
C ASP A 646 1.64 59.96 -38.48
N THR A 647 0.73 59.53 -39.37
CA THR A 647 -0.42 60.32 -39.87
C THR A 647 -1.39 59.47 -40.72
N THR A 648 -2.47 60.09 -41.21
CA THR A 648 -3.70 59.48 -41.75
C THR A 648 -3.83 59.51 -43.28
N SER A 649 -4.80 58.75 -43.81
CA SER A 649 -5.29 58.71 -45.21
C SER A 649 -4.32 58.03 -46.22
N GLU A 650 -4.75 57.45 -47.35
CA GLU A 650 -6.12 57.11 -47.79
C GLU A 650 -6.17 55.79 -48.64
N ALA A 651 -7.16 55.62 -49.52
CA ALA A 651 -7.44 54.39 -50.28
C ALA A 651 -6.36 54.06 -51.36
N PRO A 652 -6.31 52.82 -51.90
CA PRO A 652 -7.30 52.40 -52.91
C PRO A 652 -7.79 50.94 -52.79
N SER A 653 -8.57 50.50 -53.78
CA SER A 653 -9.39 49.28 -53.80
C SER A 653 -8.85 48.16 -54.73
N ASN A 654 -9.56 47.03 -54.72
CA ASN A 654 -9.59 46.00 -55.79
C ASN A 654 -8.33 45.17 -56.07
N ILE A 655 -8.16 44.08 -55.31
CA ILE A 655 -7.79 42.78 -55.88
C ILE A 655 -8.91 41.78 -55.54
N THR A 656 -9.34 40.98 -56.52
CA THR A 656 -10.58 40.19 -56.46
C THR A 656 -10.45 38.91 -55.62
N ASN A 657 -11.59 38.50 -55.04
CA ASN A 657 -11.68 37.24 -54.30
C ASN A 657 -11.55 36.04 -55.24
N ASN A 658 -10.57 35.16 -54.99
CA ASN A 658 -10.63 33.77 -55.46
C ASN A 658 -10.01 32.81 -54.43
N THR A 659 -10.73 32.55 -53.34
CA THR A 659 -10.35 31.53 -52.35
C THR A 659 -10.59 30.14 -52.94
N SER A 660 -9.52 29.42 -53.26
CA SER A 660 -9.58 28.16 -54.00
C SER A 660 -10.52 27.12 -53.37
N SER A 661 -11.49 26.64 -54.16
CA SER A 661 -12.51 25.64 -53.77
C SER A 661 -11.89 24.41 -53.09
N ASN A 662 -10.74 23.96 -53.60
CA ASN A 662 -9.99 22.81 -53.08
C ASN A 662 -9.61 22.97 -51.59
N THR A 663 -9.40 24.20 -51.10
CA THR A 663 -9.12 24.44 -49.68
C THR A 663 -10.36 24.17 -48.82
N VAL A 664 -11.57 24.51 -49.30
CA VAL A 664 -12.81 24.26 -48.55
C VAL A 664 -13.12 22.75 -48.53
N LYS A 665 -12.93 22.07 -49.67
CA LYS A 665 -13.07 20.60 -49.77
C LYS A 665 -12.10 19.87 -48.84
N PHE A 666 -10.84 20.31 -48.76
CA PHE A 666 -9.83 19.76 -47.85
C PHE A 666 -10.29 19.82 -46.38
N TRP A 667 -10.68 21.00 -45.89
CA TRP A 667 -11.13 21.13 -44.49
C TRP A 667 -12.43 20.38 -44.18
N LEU A 668 -13.35 20.22 -45.15
CA LEU A 668 -14.54 19.37 -45.00
C LEU A 668 -14.20 17.89 -44.84
N ILE A 669 -13.17 17.39 -45.54
CA ILE A 669 -12.68 16.02 -45.40
C ILE A 669 -12.05 15.80 -44.02
N TYR A 670 -11.20 16.72 -43.54
CA TYR A 670 -10.61 16.62 -42.19
C TYR A 670 -11.64 16.69 -41.06
N ALA A 671 -12.74 17.43 -41.24
CA ALA A 671 -13.85 17.46 -40.28
C ALA A 671 -14.61 16.13 -40.18
N LEU A 672 -14.45 15.22 -41.16
CA LEU A 672 -15.08 13.90 -41.20
C LEU A 672 -14.10 12.77 -40.84
N ILE A 673 -12.81 12.89 -41.19
CA ILE A 673 -11.77 11.93 -40.79
C ILE A 673 -11.62 11.86 -39.27
N MET A 674 -11.55 13.00 -38.58
CA MET A 674 -11.29 13.06 -37.13
C MET A 674 -12.34 12.29 -36.28
N PRO A 675 -13.66 12.40 -36.51
CA PRO A 675 -14.65 11.52 -35.87
C PRO A 675 -14.45 10.02 -36.20
N VAL A 676 -14.03 9.69 -37.42
CA VAL A 676 -13.83 8.30 -37.86
C VAL A 676 -12.58 7.67 -37.22
N THR A 677 -11.48 8.40 -37.06
CA THR A 677 -10.29 7.89 -36.35
C THR A 677 -10.52 7.76 -34.84
N ILE A 678 -11.36 8.61 -34.24
CA ILE A 678 -11.83 8.40 -32.86
C ILE A 678 -12.69 7.13 -32.76
N TRP A 679 -13.70 6.98 -33.63
CA TRP A 679 -14.61 5.82 -33.61
C TRP A 679 -13.85 4.50 -33.84
N PHE A 680 -13.03 4.42 -34.87
CA PHE A 680 -12.14 3.29 -35.16
C PHE A 680 -11.22 2.96 -33.97
N GLY A 681 -10.70 4.00 -33.30
CA GLY A 681 -9.87 3.84 -32.10
C GLY A 681 -10.62 3.20 -30.93
N MET A 682 -11.87 3.56 -30.69
CA MET A 682 -12.68 2.99 -29.61
C MET A 682 -13.11 1.54 -29.92
N GLU A 683 -13.66 1.30 -31.11
CA GLU A 683 -14.33 0.03 -31.42
C GLU A 683 -13.36 -1.15 -31.65
N ILE A 684 -12.09 -0.88 -32.00
CA ILE A 684 -11.10 -1.92 -32.33
C ILE A 684 -10.00 -2.09 -31.27
N LEU A 685 -9.68 -1.07 -30.45
CA LEU A 685 -8.52 -1.11 -29.54
C LEU A 685 -8.86 -1.25 -28.04
N GLN A 686 -10.15 -1.31 -27.66
CA GLN A 686 -10.66 -1.60 -26.31
C GLN A 686 -9.90 -0.91 -25.16
N ASP A 687 -9.94 0.43 -25.14
CA ASP A 687 -9.43 1.37 -24.11
C ASP A 687 -7.95 1.31 -23.69
N ARG A 688 -7.27 0.16 -23.78
CA ARG A 688 -5.91 -0.05 -23.24
C ARG A 688 -4.79 0.61 -24.05
N LYS A 689 -5.12 1.30 -25.14
CA LYS A 689 -4.17 2.00 -26.03
C LYS A 689 -4.55 3.46 -26.31
N TYR A 690 -5.26 4.10 -25.39
CA TYR A 690 -5.69 5.50 -25.50
C TYR A 690 -4.57 6.48 -25.97
N TYR A 691 -3.35 6.37 -25.46
CA TYR A 691 -2.21 7.20 -25.88
C TYR A 691 -1.87 7.09 -27.38
N PHE A 692 -2.13 5.95 -28.02
CA PHE A 692 -1.92 5.76 -29.45
C PHE A 692 -2.97 6.51 -30.28
N ILE A 693 -4.24 6.52 -29.81
CA ILE A 693 -5.33 7.29 -30.43
C ILE A 693 -5.04 8.79 -30.30
N ALA A 694 -4.57 9.24 -29.13
CA ALA A 694 -4.12 10.61 -28.93
C ALA A 694 -2.94 10.97 -29.86
N LEU A 695 -1.95 10.09 -30.02
CA LEU A 695 -0.81 10.30 -30.91
C LEU A 695 -1.21 10.39 -32.39
N LEU A 696 -2.10 9.52 -32.86
CA LEU A 696 -2.67 9.60 -34.21
C LEU A 696 -3.37 10.94 -34.43
N ILE A 697 -4.19 11.38 -33.47
CA ILE A 697 -4.95 12.63 -33.60
C ILE A 697 -4.05 13.87 -33.48
N ILE A 698 -2.93 13.79 -32.75
CA ILE A 698 -1.86 14.81 -32.82
C ILE A 698 -1.33 14.90 -34.25
N LEU A 699 -0.91 13.76 -34.83
CA LEU A 699 -0.38 13.70 -36.21
C LEU A 699 -1.40 14.24 -37.23
N GLU A 700 -2.65 13.80 -37.17
CA GLU A 700 -3.73 14.28 -38.05
C GLU A 700 -3.98 15.78 -37.88
N SER A 701 -3.94 16.31 -36.65
CA SER A 701 -4.10 17.75 -36.39
C SER A 701 -2.95 18.62 -36.94
N MET A 702 -1.77 18.02 -37.18
CA MET A 702 -0.61 18.71 -37.77
C MET A 702 -0.60 18.70 -39.30
N ILE A 703 -1.33 17.80 -39.97
CA ILE A 703 -1.34 17.75 -41.46
C ILE A 703 -1.93 19.05 -42.07
N PRO A 704 -3.04 19.64 -41.56
CA PRO A 704 -3.54 20.92 -42.05
C PRO A 704 -2.57 22.09 -41.83
N PHE A 705 -1.71 22.03 -40.82
CA PHE A 705 -0.62 23.00 -40.65
C PHE A 705 0.45 22.80 -41.73
N TYR A 706 0.92 21.57 -41.94
CA TYR A 706 1.94 21.25 -42.94
C TYR A 706 1.49 21.60 -44.37
N ALA A 707 0.28 21.21 -44.74
CA ALA A 707 -0.35 21.56 -46.03
C ALA A 707 -0.65 23.06 -46.20
N GLY A 708 -0.76 23.81 -45.09
CA GLY A 708 -0.80 25.27 -45.09
C GLY A 708 0.58 25.88 -45.32
N PHE A 709 1.60 25.35 -44.64
CA PHE A 709 3.00 25.81 -44.67
C PHE A 709 3.64 25.66 -46.05
N GLU A 710 3.37 24.55 -46.72
CA GLU A 710 3.82 24.26 -48.09
C GLU A 710 3.27 25.28 -49.11
N LYS A 711 2.03 25.75 -48.91
CA LYS A 711 1.33 26.68 -49.84
C LYS A 711 1.43 28.15 -49.43
N LYS A 712 1.83 28.43 -48.19
CA LYS A 712 2.07 29.76 -47.63
C LYS A 712 3.31 29.70 -46.76
N ARG A 713 4.43 30.24 -47.26
CA ARG A 713 5.64 30.46 -46.46
C ARG A 713 5.35 31.46 -45.33
N TYR A 714 4.84 30.99 -44.20
CA TYR A 714 4.60 31.83 -43.02
C TYR A 714 5.96 32.35 -42.51
N SER A 715 6.07 33.67 -42.32
CA SER A 715 7.27 34.26 -41.71
C SER A 715 7.48 33.69 -40.30
N ALA A 716 8.74 33.45 -39.91
CA ALA A 716 9.10 32.95 -38.58
C ALA A 716 8.47 33.76 -37.44
N ARG A 717 8.27 35.07 -37.63
CA ARG A 717 7.56 35.95 -36.68
C ARG A 717 6.12 35.49 -36.41
N VAL A 718 5.40 35.03 -37.43
CA VAL A 718 4.01 34.53 -37.31
C VAL A 718 3.98 33.20 -36.54
N ILE A 719 4.97 32.33 -36.76
CA ILE A 719 5.14 31.07 -36.04
C ILE A 719 5.38 31.36 -34.54
N VAL A 720 6.32 32.25 -34.22
CA VAL A 720 6.62 32.66 -32.85
C VAL A 720 5.40 33.30 -32.17
N VAL A 721 4.66 34.19 -32.84
CA VAL A 721 3.42 34.76 -32.31
C VAL A 721 2.37 33.68 -32.02
N THR A 722 2.23 32.68 -32.90
CA THR A 722 1.29 31.57 -32.70
C THR A 722 1.70 30.71 -31.50
N ALA A 723 3.00 30.41 -31.34
CA ALA A 723 3.52 29.68 -30.19
C ALA A 723 3.33 30.44 -28.87
N VAL A 724 3.59 31.75 -28.85
CA VAL A 724 3.35 32.61 -27.67
C VAL A 724 1.87 32.67 -27.31
N LEU A 725 0.96 32.76 -28.28
CA LEU A 725 -0.48 32.73 -28.02
C LEU A 725 -0.96 31.36 -27.51
N CYS A 726 -0.42 30.26 -28.03
CA CYS A 726 -0.66 28.91 -27.53
C CYS A 726 -0.19 28.77 -26.07
N ALA A 727 1.04 29.20 -25.76
CA ALA A 727 1.57 29.20 -24.39
C ALA A 727 0.77 30.10 -23.43
N THR A 728 0.30 31.25 -23.90
CA THR A 728 -0.57 32.16 -23.12
C THR A 728 -1.94 31.52 -22.85
N ALA A 729 -2.52 30.81 -23.82
CA ALA A 729 -3.77 30.08 -23.65
C ALA A 729 -3.65 28.96 -22.61
N VAL A 730 -2.58 28.15 -22.65
CA VAL A 730 -2.26 27.13 -21.64
C VAL A 730 -2.07 27.78 -20.25
N SER A 731 -1.22 28.81 -20.17
CA SER A 731 -0.91 29.52 -18.92
C SER A 731 -2.16 30.13 -18.29
N SER A 732 -3.16 30.54 -19.09
CA SER A 732 -4.43 31.03 -18.57
C SER A 732 -5.28 29.95 -17.89
N ARG A 733 -5.20 28.68 -18.32
CA ARG A 733 -5.85 27.56 -17.62
C ARG A 733 -5.07 27.15 -16.36
N VAL A 734 -3.76 27.39 -16.32
CA VAL A 734 -2.94 27.23 -15.11
C VAL A 734 -3.27 28.31 -14.07
N ALA A 735 -3.21 29.59 -14.44
CA ALA A 735 -3.40 30.71 -13.50
C ALA A 735 -4.78 30.74 -12.83
N PHE A 736 -5.81 30.16 -13.47
CA PHE A 736 -7.18 30.13 -12.96
C PHE A 736 -7.66 28.71 -12.58
N TYR A 737 -6.76 27.74 -12.33
CA TYR A 737 -7.15 26.36 -12.02
C TYR A 737 -8.04 26.23 -10.76
N MET A 738 -7.87 27.14 -9.79
CA MET A 738 -8.66 27.21 -8.55
C MET A 738 -10.09 27.78 -8.72
N LEU A 739 -10.45 28.33 -9.89
CA LEU A 739 -11.77 28.94 -10.12
C LEU A 739 -12.64 28.04 -11.03
N PRO A 740 -13.68 27.37 -10.49
CA PRO A 740 -14.59 26.55 -11.28
C PRO A 740 -15.21 27.33 -12.45
N GLY A 741 -15.09 26.80 -13.67
CA GLY A 741 -15.65 27.37 -14.90
C GLY A 741 -14.90 28.57 -15.50
N ILE A 742 -14.01 29.25 -14.77
CA ILE A 742 -13.36 30.49 -15.26
C ILE A 742 -12.06 30.18 -16.00
N LYS A 743 -12.12 30.01 -17.33
CA LYS A 743 -10.97 29.63 -18.18
C LYS A 743 -10.80 30.58 -19.39
N PRO A 744 -9.85 31.54 -19.37
CA PRO A 744 -9.65 32.51 -20.46
C PRO A 744 -9.17 31.92 -21.80
N MET A 745 -8.76 30.65 -21.79
CA MET A 745 -8.23 29.88 -22.91
C MET A 745 -9.04 30.04 -24.21
N ALA A 746 -10.37 29.90 -24.15
CA ALA A 746 -11.25 30.02 -25.31
C ALA A 746 -11.19 31.43 -25.96
N ALA A 747 -11.18 32.48 -25.14
CA ALA A 747 -11.10 33.86 -25.62
C ALA A 747 -9.76 34.14 -26.34
N ILE A 748 -8.65 33.57 -25.83
CA ILE A 748 -7.32 33.69 -26.45
C ILE A 748 -7.27 32.94 -27.79
N ILE A 749 -7.88 31.75 -27.88
CA ILE A 749 -7.97 30.96 -29.12
C ILE A 749 -8.82 31.70 -30.18
N ILE A 750 -9.96 32.27 -29.79
CA ILE A 750 -10.82 33.08 -30.67
C ILE A 750 -10.05 34.30 -31.20
N ILE A 751 -9.34 35.04 -30.33
CA ILE A 751 -8.50 36.19 -30.74
C ILE A 751 -7.36 35.74 -31.68
N SER A 752 -6.76 34.58 -31.42
CA SER A 752 -5.72 33.99 -32.29
C SER A 752 -6.28 33.70 -33.69
N GLY A 753 -7.47 33.11 -33.79
CA GLY A 753 -8.16 32.90 -35.07
C GLY A 753 -8.48 34.19 -35.80
N VAL A 754 -9.02 35.21 -35.10
CA VAL A 754 -9.35 36.52 -35.68
C VAL A 754 -8.12 37.18 -36.33
N VAL A 755 -6.97 37.18 -35.65
CA VAL A 755 -5.76 37.87 -36.13
C VAL A 755 -4.97 37.01 -37.13
N LEU A 756 -4.70 35.74 -36.81
CA LEU A 756 -3.83 34.86 -37.60
C LEU A 756 -4.57 34.15 -38.75
N GLY A 757 -5.91 34.15 -38.73
CA GLY A 757 -6.75 33.49 -39.72
C GLY A 757 -7.01 32.01 -39.42
N LYS A 758 -7.93 31.42 -40.19
CA LYS A 758 -8.53 30.10 -39.92
C LYS A 758 -7.55 28.94 -39.71
N GLU A 759 -6.42 28.89 -40.43
CA GLU A 759 -5.48 27.76 -40.36
C GLU A 759 -4.66 27.78 -39.06
N LEU A 760 -4.09 28.94 -38.73
CA LEU A 760 -3.33 29.14 -37.50
C LEU A 760 -4.25 29.21 -36.27
N GLY A 761 -5.49 29.67 -36.43
CA GLY A 761 -6.53 29.59 -35.40
C GLY A 761 -6.87 28.15 -35.01
N PHE A 762 -6.97 27.24 -35.99
CA PHE A 762 -7.17 25.81 -35.73
C PHE A 762 -6.00 25.22 -34.94
N MET A 763 -4.76 25.45 -35.40
CA MET A 763 -3.56 24.95 -34.72
C MET A 763 -3.41 25.52 -33.30
N ALA A 764 -3.66 26.80 -33.10
CA ALA A 764 -3.60 27.42 -31.77
C ALA A 764 -4.64 26.82 -30.81
N GLY A 765 -5.83 26.46 -31.30
CA GLY A 765 -6.86 25.81 -30.50
C GLY A 765 -6.51 24.37 -30.12
N SER A 766 -6.13 23.53 -31.10
CA SER A 766 -5.82 22.12 -30.88
C SER A 766 -4.54 21.92 -30.06
N LEU A 767 -3.47 22.63 -30.38
CA LEU A 767 -2.17 22.51 -29.68
C LEU A 767 -2.24 23.03 -28.24
N ALA A 768 -2.96 24.14 -27.99
CA ALA A 768 -3.14 24.63 -26.63
C ALA A 768 -3.94 23.63 -25.77
N MET A 769 -4.95 22.97 -26.34
CA MET A 769 -5.74 21.99 -25.61
C MET A 769 -4.96 20.70 -25.32
N LEU A 770 -4.12 20.24 -26.26
CA LEU A 770 -3.18 19.15 -26.04
C LEU A 770 -2.23 19.45 -24.87
N ILE A 771 -1.45 20.54 -24.98
CA ILE A 771 -0.45 20.91 -23.97
C ILE A 771 -1.13 21.13 -22.62
N SER A 772 -2.31 21.76 -22.60
CA SER A 772 -3.05 21.96 -21.37
C SER A 772 -3.59 20.66 -20.74
N ASN A 773 -3.88 19.61 -21.51
CA ASN A 773 -4.28 18.31 -20.94
C ASN A 773 -3.07 17.45 -20.53
N ILE A 774 -1.84 17.73 -21.01
CA ILE A 774 -0.62 17.19 -20.39
C ILE A 774 -0.51 17.65 -18.93
N PHE A 775 -0.73 18.94 -18.65
CA PHE A 775 -0.64 19.50 -17.29
C PHE A 775 -1.83 19.17 -16.36
N PHE A 776 -3.02 18.94 -16.91
CA PHE A 776 -4.27 18.77 -16.13
C PHE A 776 -4.91 17.39 -16.23
N GLY A 777 -4.13 16.38 -16.65
CA GLY A 777 -4.59 15.00 -16.80
C GLY A 777 -5.26 14.74 -18.16
N GLN A 778 -5.01 13.53 -18.68
CA GLN A 778 -5.52 13.05 -19.96
C GLN A 778 -6.52 11.91 -19.72
N GLY A 779 -7.61 11.92 -20.49
CA GLY A 779 -8.59 10.85 -20.56
C GLY A 779 -9.33 10.90 -21.90
N ALA A 780 -10.24 9.94 -22.14
CA ALA A 780 -10.92 9.69 -23.41
C ALA A 780 -11.39 10.95 -24.16
N TRP A 781 -11.85 11.97 -23.43
CA TRP A 781 -12.32 13.27 -23.92
C TRP A 781 -11.28 14.19 -24.59
N THR A 782 -9.97 13.99 -24.40
CA THR A 782 -8.94 14.96 -24.89
C THR A 782 -8.98 15.20 -26.41
N PRO A 783 -9.10 14.19 -27.28
CA PRO A 783 -9.08 14.42 -28.73
C PRO A 783 -10.31 15.21 -29.20
N TRP A 784 -11.49 14.93 -28.60
CA TRP A 784 -12.70 15.72 -28.79
C TRP A 784 -12.51 17.18 -28.36
N GLN A 785 -11.86 17.42 -27.23
CA GLN A 785 -11.54 18.78 -26.74
C GLN A 785 -10.54 19.50 -27.66
N MET A 786 -9.51 18.81 -28.17
CA MET A 786 -8.57 19.35 -29.16
C MET A 786 -9.26 19.74 -30.46
N PHE A 787 -10.12 18.86 -30.99
CA PHE A 787 -10.89 19.10 -32.21
C PHE A 787 -11.85 20.28 -32.03
N ALA A 788 -12.61 20.31 -30.94
CA ALA A 788 -13.57 21.37 -30.65
C ALA A 788 -12.90 22.76 -30.51
N MET A 789 -11.81 22.87 -29.73
CA MET A 789 -11.06 24.12 -29.60
C MET A 789 -10.41 24.54 -30.93
N GLY A 790 -9.94 23.59 -31.74
CA GLY A 790 -9.48 23.85 -33.10
C GLY A 790 -10.59 24.44 -33.98
N LEU A 791 -11.79 23.86 -34.00
CA LEU A 791 -12.94 24.37 -34.76
C LEU A 791 -13.37 25.78 -34.32
N VAL A 792 -13.39 26.06 -33.01
CA VAL A 792 -13.67 27.40 -32.47
C VAL A 792 -12.68 28.44 -33.02
N GLY A 793 -11.36 28.15 -32.97
CA GLY A 793 -10.33 29.03 -33.53
C GLY A 793 -10.42 29.17 -35.05
N MET A 794 -10.72 28.08 -35.77
CA MET A 794 -10.88 28.09 -37.22
C MET A 794 -12.05 28.97 -37.67
N ILE A 795 -13.22 28.83 -37.05
CA ILE A 795 -14.44 29.51 -37.46
C ILE A 795 -14.40 30.99 -37.06
N ALA A 796 -13.84 31.32 -35.88
CA ALA A 796 -13.52 32.72 -35.54
C ALA A 796 -12.61 33.37 -36.60
N GLY A 797 -11.61 32.64 -37.08
CA GLY A 797 -10.74 33.09 -38.19
C GLY A 797 -11.42 33.14 -39.55
N LEU A 798 -12.44 32.32 -39.82
CA LEU A 798 -13.20 32.37 -41.09
C LEU A 798 -14.16 33.57 -41.13
N LEU A 799 -14.73 33.94 -39.98
CA LEU A 799 -15.69 35.04 -39.86
C LEU A 799 -15.02 36.43 -39.84
N PHE A 800 -13.95 36.62 -39.06
CA PHE A 800 -13.43 37.96 -38.75
C PHE A 800 -12.12 38.32 -39.43
N HIS A 801 -11.31 37.34 -39.86
CA HIS A 801 -10.05 37.62 -40.55
C HIS A 801 -10.31 38.28 -41.92
N LYS A 802 -9.42 39.19 -42.33
CA LYS A 802 -9.56 40.02 -43.55
C LYS A 802 -10.90 40.77 -43.70
N ARG A 803 -11.49 41.19 -42.57
CA ARG A 803 -12.65 42.13 -42.49
C ARG A 803 -13.95 41.65 -43.18
N ARG A 804 -14.20 40.33 -43.26
CA ARG A 804 -15.48 39.80 -43.81
C ARG A 804 -16.70 40.24 -43.00
N PHE A 805 -16.52 40.50 -41.70
CA PHE A 805 -17.42 41.26 -40.83
C PHE A 805 -16.64 42.35 -40.09
N GLN A 806 -17.32 43.42 -39.65
CA GLN A 806 -16.70 44.45 -38.80
C GLN A 806 -16.46 43.90 -37.37
N VAL A 807 -15.23 44.00 -36.89
CA VAL A 807 -14.82 43.48 -35.56
C VAL A 807 -15.24 44.44 -34.45
N ASN A 808 -16.55 44.50 -34.17
CA ASN A 808 -17.09 45.15 -32.98
C ASN A 808 -16.94 44.20 -31.77
N LYS A 809 -16.44 44.70 -30.63
CA LYS A 809 -16.25 43.90 -29.40
C LYS A 809 -17.51 43.16 -28.95
N TYR A 810 -18.70 43.74 -29.16
CA TYR A 810 -19.97 43.12 -28.78
C TYR A 810 -20.34 41.95 -29.72
N ILE A 811 -20.13 42.11 -31.03
CA ILE A 811 -20.36 41.06 -32.03
C ILE A 811 -19.37 39.91 -31.81
N LEU A 812 -18.09 40.22 -31.54
CA LEU A 812 -17.06 39.22 -31.27
C LEU A 812 -17.34 38.45 -29.96
N ALA A 813 -17.81 39.12 -28.91
CA ALA A 813 -18.18 38.46 -27.65
C ALA A 813 -19.40 37.54 -27.80
N GLY A 814 -20.47 38.01 -28.47
CA GLY A 814 -21.68 37.21 -28.70
C GLY A 814 -21.43 36.00 -29.62
N THR A 815 -20.70 36.19 -30.72
CA THR A 815 -20.31 35.06 -31.60
C THR A 815 -19.31 34.13 -30.93
N GLY A 816 -18.37 34.64 -30.12
CA GLY A 816 -17.44 33.82 -29.36
C GLY A 816 -18.13 32.92 -28.33
N ALA A 817 -19.13 33.44 -27.61
CA ALA A 817 -19.97 32.65 -26.72
C ALA A 817 -20.77 31.57 -27.46
N LEU A 818 -21.39 31.93 -28.59
CA LEU A 818 -22.13 30.98 -29.44
C LEU A 818 -21.23 29.84 -29.95
N LEU A 819 -19.99 30.15 -30.37
CA LEU A 819 -19.02 29.16 -30.82
C LEU A 819 -18.59 28.22 -29.70
N VAL A 820 -18.35 28.71 -28.49
CA VAL A 820 -18.05 27.84 -27.33
C VAL A 820 -19.24 26.96 -26.97
N PHE A 821 -20.45 27.52 -26.89
CA PHE A 821 -21.66 26.76 -26.58
C PHE A 821 -21.91 25.61 -27.57
N ILE A 822 -21.96 25.93 -28.86
CA ILE A 822 -22.33 24.96 -29.91
C ILE A 822 -21.18 23.99 -30.22
N LEU A 823 -19.94 24.46 -30.33
CA LEU A 823 -18.82 23.62 -30.77
C LEU A 823 -18.10 22.94 -29.61
N TYR A 824 -17.84 23.64 -28.50
CA TYR A 824 -17.15 23.01 -27.36
C TYR A 824 -18.12 22.15 -26.55
N GLY A 825 -19.23 22.74 -26.06
CA GLY A 825 -20.25 21.98 -25.34
C GLY A 825 -20.85 20.86 -26.18
N GLY A 826 -21.27 21.20 -27.40
CA GLY A 826 -21.90 20.24 -28.30
C GLY A 826 -21.05 19.02 -28.68
N ILE A 827 -19.72 19.16 -28.79
CA ILE A 827 -18.81 18.04 -29.11
C ILE A 827 -18.36 17.30 -27.84
N VAL A 828 -18.14 17.99 -26.72
CA VAL A 828 -17.71 17.34 -25.47
C VAL A 828 -18.85 16.54 -24.82
N ASN A 829 -20.10 17.00 -24.90
CA ASN A 829 -21.25 16.23 -24.42
C ASN A 829 -21.51 14.97 -25.26
N LEU A 830 -21.17 14.99 -26.56
CA LEU A 830 -21.24 13.82 -27.44
C LEU A 830 -20.24 12.73 -27.01
N ASN A 831 -19.02 13.11 -26.60
CA ASN A 831 -18.08 12.15 -25.99
C ASN A 831 -18.70 11.47 -24.76
N THR A 832 -19.33 12.24 -23.87
CA THR A 832 -19.95 11.69 -22.65
C THR A 832 -21.03 10.67 -22.98
N LEU A 833 -21.84 10.91 -24.02
CA LEU A 833 -22.82 9.93 -24.50
C LEU A 833 -22.14 8.62 -24.97
N LEU A 834 -21.09 8.74 -25.80
CA LEU A 834 -20.37 7.61 -26.40
C LEU A 834 -19.49 6.83 -25.42
N THR A 835 -19.05 7.44 -24.30
CA THR A 835 -18.15 6.79 -23.32
C THR A 835 -18.91 6.11 -22.17
N VAL A 836 -20.20 6.46 -21.94
CA VAL A 836 -20.91 6.13 -20.69
C VAL A 836 -22.17 5.28 -20.90
N ARG A 837 -22.65 5.07 -22.15
CA ARG A 837 -23.88 4.30 -22.42
C ARG A 837 -23.77 3.44 -23.67
N ASP A 838 -24.02 2.14 -23.53
CA ASP A 838 -23.96 1.14 -24.60
C ASP A 838 -25.10 1.25 -25.65
N ALA A 839 -26.10 2.11 -25.41
CA ALA A 839 -27.26 2.29 -26.28
C ALA A 839 -27.58 3.77 -26.52
N ILE A 840 -27.52 4.19 -27.79
CA ILE A 840 -27.85 5.55 -28.23
C ILE A 840 -29.37 5.68 -28.41
N SER A 841 -30.08 6.11 -27.36
CA SER A 841 -31.49 6.50 -27.44
C SER A 841 -31.67 8.02 -27.51
N VAL A 842 -32.81 8.48 -28.04
CA VAL A 842 -33.17 9.91 -28.08
C VAL A 842 -33.21 10.51 -26.66
N GLU A 843 -33.68 9.72 -25.69
CA GLU A 843 -33.70 10.08 -24.27
C GLU A 843 -32.29 10.21 -23.70
N ALA A 844 -31.39 9.27 -24.01
CA ALA A 844 -29.99 9.32 -23.56
C ALA A 844 -29.26 10.55 -24.12
N ILE A 845 -29.52 10.92 -25.38
CA ILE A 845 -29.04 12.18 -25.97
C ILE A 845 -29.59 13.37 -25.17
N ALA A 846 -30.91 13.46 -24.98
CA ALA A 846 -31.54 14.56 -24.26
C ALA A 846 -30.99 14.71 -22.83
N THR A 847 -30.91 13.62 -22.05
CA THR A 847 -30.36 13.63 -20.68
C THR A 847 -28.91 14.10 -20.65
N THR A 848 -28.07 13.65 -21.58
CA THR A 848 -26.64 13.99 -21.59
C THR A 848 -26.41 15.47 -21.90
N TYR A 849 -27.15 16.04 -22.86
CA TYR A 849 -27.05 17.48 -23.17
C TYR A 849 -27.68 18.36 -22.09
N LEU A 850 -28.77 17.92 -21.45
CA LEU A 850 -29.36 18.62 -20.29
C LEU A 850 -28.41 18.65 -19.08
N ALA A 851 -27.61 17.61 -18.87
CA ALA A 851 -26.61 17.56 -17.81
C ALA A 851 -25.40 18.47 -18.07
N GLY A 852 -24.95 18.61 -19.32
CA GLY A 852 -23.83 19.50 -19.70
C GLY A 852 -24.20 20.99 -19.74
N LEU A 853 -25.47 21.31 -20.05
CA LEU A 853 -25.97 22.67 -20.29
C LEU A 853 -25.56 23.74 -19.24
N PRO A 854 -25.58 23.49 -17.91
CA PRO A 854 -25.15 24.50 -16.93
C PRO A 854 -23.68 24.88 -17.06
N PHE A 855 -22.81 23.90 -17.37
CA PHE A 855 -21.38 24.12 -17.56
C PHE A 855 -21.09 24.87 -18.87
N ASP A 856 -21.80 24.51 -19.94
CA ASP A 856 -21.63 25.14 -21.25
C ASP A 856 -22.12 26.59 -21.27
N ILE A 857 -23.23 26.90 -20.57
CA ILE A 857 -23.68 28.27 -20.36
C ILE A 857 -22.62 29.07 -19.60
N LEU A 858 -22.09 28.54 -18.49
CA LEU A 858 -21.06 29.22 -17.68
C LEU A 858 -19.79 29.52 -18.50
N HIS A 859 -19.26 28.52 -19.22
CA HIS A 859 -18.08 28.65 -20.06
C HIS A 859 -18.29 29.68 -21.19
N SER A 860 -19.50 29.75 -21.75
CA SER A 860 -19.86 30.71 -22.81
C SER A 860 -19.99 32.15 -22.29
N ILE A 861 -20.61 32.34 -21.11
CA ILE A 861 -20.72 33.65 -20.45
C ILE A 861 -19.33 34.18 -20.05
N VAL A 862 -18.49 33.33 -19.46
CA VAL A 862 -17.09 33.67 -19.13
C VAL A 862 -16.32 34.09 -20.39
N THR A 863 -16.48 33.35 -21.49
CA THR A 863 -15.84 33.67 -22.77
C THR A 863 -16.30 35.03 -23.32
N ALA A 864 -17.60 35.34 -23.26
CA ALA A 864 -18.13 36.65 -23.65
C ALA A 864 -17.52 37.79 -22.81
N ALA A 865 -17.52 37.65 -21.48
CA ALA A 865 -17.00 38.67 -20.57
C ALA A 865 -15.51 38.96 -20.81
N LEU A 866 -14.71 37.90 -21.00
CA LEU A 866 -13.27 38.03 -21.25
C LEU A 866 -12.99 38.62 -22.64
N LEU A 867 -13.76 38.24 -23.68
CA LEU A 867 -13.67 38.86 -25.00
C LEU A 867 -14.03 40.35 -24.96
N LEU A 868 -15.04 40.77 -24.17
CA LEU A 868 -15.35 42.19 -23.99
C LEU A 868 -14.22 42.98 -23.33
N ALA A 869 -13.48 42.36 -22.40
CA ALA A 869 -12.35 42.98 -21.70
C ALA A 869 -11.07 43.06 -22.55
N ILE A 870 -10.60 41.94 -23.12
CA ILE A 870 -9.22 41.83 -23.63
C ILE A 870 -9.11 42.03 -25.15
N SER A 871 -10.17 41.77 -25.93
CA SER A 871 -10.08 41.66 -27.40
C SER A 871 -9.53 42.91 -28.09
N LYS A 872 -10.07 44.10 -27.77
CA LYS A 872 -9.65 45.38 -28.38
C LYS A 872 -8.16 45.68 -28.15
N GLY A 873 -7.63 45.31 -26.98
CA GLY A 873 -6.22 45.48 -26.64
C GLY A 873 -5.32 44.47 -27.34
N MET A 874 -5.68 43.18 -27.27
CA MET A 874 -4.89 42.10 -27.86
C MET A 874 -4.88 42.17 -29.39
N ILE A 875 -6.03 42.34 -30.04
CA ILE A 875 -6.11 42.42 -31.52
C ILE A 875 -5.27 43.59 -32.05
N LYS A 876 -5.30 44.77 -31.39
CA LYS A 876 -4.48 45.93 -31.77
C LYS A 876 -2.97 45.72 -31.53
N LYS A 877 -2.57 44.89 -30.56
CA LYS A 877 -1.15 44.55 -30.33
C LYS A 877 -0.65 43.49 -31.29
N ILE A 878 -1.39 42.39 -31.46
CA ILE A 878 -0.96 41.24 -32.29
C ILE A 878 -0.96 41.64 -33.77
N GLY A 879 -2.00 42.34 -34.24
CA GLY A 879 -2.09 42.90 -35.60
C GLY A 879 -1.23 44.14 -35.86
N ARG A 880 -0.20 44.37 -35.04
CA ARG A 880 0.96 45.26 -35.32
C ARG A 880 2.27 44.46 -35.47
N ILE A 881 2.27 43.19 -35.12
CA ILE A 881 3.43 42.29 -35.13
C ILE A 881 3.33 41.36 -36.35
N VAL A 882 2.12 40.85 -36.60
CA VAL A 882 1.68 40.08 -37.77
C VAL A 882 1.27 41.01 -38.89
#